data_AF-A0A419GAY3-F1
#
_entry.id   AF-A0A419GAY3-F1
#
_cell.length_a   1.000
_cell.length_b   1.000
_cell.length_c   1.000
_cell.angle_alpha   90.00
_cell.angle_beta   90.00
_cell.angle_gamma   90.00
#
_symmetry.space_group_name_H-M   'P 1'
#
loop_
_entity.id
_entity.type
_entity.pdbx_description
1 polymer ?
#
loop_
_entity_poly.entity_id
_entity_poly.type
_entity_poly.pdbx_seq_one_letter_code
_entity_poly.pdbx_strand_id
1 'polypeptide(L)'
;MEAMIILGIFLLLAWAFVFYYFFWLKGKKSIFMSRGSGEYVVATWGDDANPGTLAAPWRTIQHALEEIRPGERLVIREGVYNENVTFKKSGTGDKPFVISAYQGEKVILDGRGLGWQYGLNFEFGVSHIRLTGLVLKNFAGAGIALWGANNSLELKGLDIFDCGEALHIVSAENLQVGESYFHNNAGGGLVVSPGPLDKAGFSNVRSSYNEGPGRANGFTVESGREILFDRCAADHNSGSGFKGQALNTSMAACVARKNKYNGIEWHGEECRMVNCVVDGNGMAGINLGSSGSYALINNLVIRCGIPGGDYGLKVAAGAGSLLDFYSNGVVPEKNPASGEARISLANNIFAYNYGGVRFGSAAIIEREEHNLYWSREDAEITAGQRSYSRSDLAAGTWLKETGKGRHSFAGDPLFIDHERGDYRLARNSPAIDRGTGDGAPQTDFSGNVRPQGKGFDIGPYEEAEGGILPPQAFIAALPLYASEISGSLKFRVGWLAAGNGREVAGFNIQVKDGTGGNWQDWLADTGENSRLFVGVDGRTYYFRVRAKDILGNWGEWSEPVCMIAPLDDQSDLIRYAGEWSFIKDENAYLETVHYAHSGNASASINFYGSAVAWIAGTGPDRGRAVVFIDGKSKTTVDLYGSTHRHRMTVFAADLPEGAHTMRIEATGDKNGESDGCRIDLDGIAIKN
;
A
#
# COMPACT_ATOMS: atom_id res chain seq x y z
N MET A 1 46.90 -42.55 -85.33
CA MET A 1 47.67 -43.06 -84.17
C MET A 1 47.74 -42.00 -83.06
N GLU A 2 47.89 -40.72 -83.39
CA GLU A 2 47.93 -39.61 -82.43
C GLU A 2 46.60 -39.36 -81.66
N ALA A 3 45.44 -39.52 -82.31
CA ALA A 3 44.13 -39.33 -81.64
C ALA A 3 43.83 -40.36 -80.51
N MET A 4 44.36 -41.58 -80.64
CA MET A 4 44.20 -42.64 -79.62
C MET A 4 45.13 -42.43 -78.43
N ILE A 5 46.30 -41.81 -78.64
CA ILE A 5 47.25 -41.46 -77.59
C ILE A 5 46.72 -40.30 -76.74
N ILE A 6 46.12 -39.29 -77.38
CA ILE A 6 45.50 -38.16 -76.68
C ILE A 6 44.29 -38.61 -75.84
N LEU A 7 43.42 -39.48 -76.38
CA LEU A 7 42.28 -40.03 -75.64
C LEU A 7 42.75 -40.92 -74.47
N GLY A 8 43.84 -41.67 -74.65
CA GLY A 8 44.47 -42.47 -73.60
C GLY A 8 45.03 -41.61 -72.47
N ILE A 9 45.69 -40.50 -72.78
CA ILE A 9 46.22 -39.56 -71.77
C ILE A 9 45.07 -38.87 -71.01
N PHE A 10 44.00 -38.47 -71.68
CA PHE A 10 42.82 -37.89 -71.02
C PHE A 10 42.12 -38.88 -70.10
N LEU A 11 41.97 -40.14 -70.51
CA LEU A 11 41.40 -41.20 -69.67
C LEU A 11 42.30 -41.51 -68.46
N LEU A 12 43.62 -41.48 -68.63
CA LEU A 12 44.59 -41.75 -67.56
C LEU A 12 44.68 -40.59 -66.56
N LEU A 13 44.57 -39.35 -67.02
CA LEU A 13 44.45 -38.15 -66.16
C LEU A 13 43.09 -38.10 -65.44
N ALA A 14 42.00 -38.48 -66.10
CA ALA A 14 40.69 -38.61 -65.46
C ALA A 14 40.69 -39.72 -64.39
N TRP A 15 41.35 -40.86 -64.66
CA TRP A 15 41.53 -41.93 -63.67
C TRP A 15 42.43 -41.50 -62.52
N ALA A 16 43.51 -40.75 -62.78
CA ALA A 16 44.37 -40.19 -61.74
C ALA A 16 43.63 -39.15 -60.88
N PHE A 17 42.75 -38.35 -61.48
CA PHE A 17 41.90 -37.40 -60.76
C PHE A 17 40.84 -38.12 -59.91
N VAL A 18 40.19 -39.16 -60.45
CA VAL A 18 39.24 -39.99 -59.68
C VAL A 18 39.96 -40.75 -58.56
N PHE A 19 41.16 -41.29 -58.80
CA PHE A 19 41.98 -41.97 -57.80
C PHE A 19 42.47 -41.01 -56.70
N TYR A 20 42.93 -39.80 -57.06
CA TYR A 20 43.27 -38.75 -56.10
C TYR A 20 42.03 -38.30 -55.30
N TYR A 21 40.90 -38.07 -55.96
CA TYR A 21 39.64 -37.67 -55.30
C TYR A 21 39.07 -38.78 -54.39
N PHE A 22 39.13 -40.06 -54.79
CA PHE A 22 38.60 -41.16 -53.98
C PHE A 22 39.54 -41.65 -52.87
N PHE A 23 40.86 -41.64 -53.09
CA PHE A 23 41.82 -42.21 -52.13
C PHE A 23 42.57 -41.16 -51.30
N TRP A 24 42.69 -39.91 -51.75
CA TRP A 24 43.28 -38.82 -50.94
C TRP A 24 42.25 -38.18 -49.99
N LEU A 25 40.96 -38.10 -50.38
CA LEU A 25 39.88 -37.64 -49.47
C LEU A 25 39.36 -38.73 -48.51
N LYS A 26 39.69 -40.01 -48.72
CA LYS A 26 39.43 -41.10 -47.73
C LYS A 26 40.64 -41.46 -46.86
N GLY A 27 41.80 -40.82 -47.09
CA GLY A 27 43.06 -41.04 -46.37
C GLY A 27 43.27 -40.20 -45.12
N LYS A 28 42.43 -39.17 -44.88
CA LYS A 28 42.23 -38.62 -43.54
C LYS A 28 40.87 -39.09 -43.03
N LYS A 29 40.81 -40.36 -42.61
CA LYS A 29 40.00 -40.67 -41.42
C LYS A 29 40.65 -39.91 -40.26
N SER A 30 40.37 -38.61 -40.16
CA SER A 30 40.09 -38.07 -38.83
C SER A 30 39.05 -39.02 -38.27
N ILE A 31 39.41 -39.70 -37.19
CA ILE A 31 38.46 -40.37 -36.36
C ILE A 31 37.50 -39.25 -35.92
N PHE A 32 36.44 -39.02 -36.69
CA PHE A 32 35.21 -38.46 -36.16
C PHE A 32 34.65 -39.57 -35.27
N MET A 33 35.26 -39.74 -34.10
CA MET A 33 34.47 -40.07 -32.93
C MET A 33 33.35 -39.04 -32.95
N SER A 34 32.10 -39.51 -32.90
CA SER A 34 31.06 -38.65 -32.38
C SER A 34 31.56 -38.22 -31.00
N ARG A 35 32.11 -37.02 -30.89
CA ARG A 35 32.22 -36.37 -29.59
C ARG A 35 30.78 -36.32 -29.12
N GLY A 36 30.45 -37.13 -28.12
CA GLY A 36 29.21 -36.94 -27.35
C GLY A 36 29.21 -35.51 -26.80
N SER A 37 28.11 -35.08 -26.18
CA SER A 37 28.06 -33.82 -25.42
C SER A 37 29.21 -33.78 -24.40
N GLY A 38 30.35 -33.24 -24.81
CA GLY A 38 31.62 -33.32 -24.08
C GLY A 38 31.69 -32.20 -23.06
N GLU A 39 32.11 -32.55 -21.85
CA GLU A 39 32.52 -31.59 -20.84
C GLU A 39 34.02 -31.33 -20.98
N TYR A 40 34.40 -30.06 -21.13
CA TYR A 40 35.79 -29.61 -21.23
C TYR A 40 36.15 -28.77 -20.02
N VAL A 41 37.43 -28.77 -19.67
CA VAL A 41 37.94 -28.14 -18.46
C VAL A 41 39.02 -27.12 -18.79
N VAL A 42 38.90 -25.95 -18.17
CA VAL A 42 39.94 -24.92 -18.11
C VAL A 42 40.46 -24.82 -16.68
N ALA A 43 41.77 -24.72 -16.52
CA ALA A 43 42.42 -24.50 -15.23
C ALA A 43 43.67 -23.63 -15.40
N THR A 44 43.98 -22.79 -14.41
CA THR A 44 45.17 -21.91 -14.43
C THR A 44 46.51 -22.65 -14.56
N TRP A 45 46.55 -23.93 -14.17
CA TRP A 45 47.70 -24.83 -14.28
C TRP A 45 47.69 -25.69 -15.56
N GLY A 46 46.71 -25.52 -16.43
CA GLY A 46 46.59 -26.24 -17.70
C GLY A 46 47.56 -25.76 -18.79
N ASP A 47 47.41 -26.33 -19.99
CA ASP A 47 48.13 -25.97 -21.21
C ASP A 47 47.13 -25.99 -22.38
N ASP A 48 47.11 -24.97 -23.23
CA ASP A 48 46.18 -24.91 -24.38
C ASP A 48 46.53 -25.95 -25.46
N ALA A 49 47.70 -26.59 -25.39
CA ALA A 49 48.00 -27.78 -26.19
C ALA A 49 47.32 -29.06 -25.70
N ASN A 50 46.72 -29.06 -24.49
CA ASN A 50 46.04 -30.22 -23.93
C ASN A 50 44.70 -30.54 -24.63
N PRO A 51 44.11 -31.72 -24.40
CA PRO A 51 42.80 -32.07 -24.97
C PRO A 51 41.60 -31.42 -24.27
N GLY A 52 41.80 -30.62 -23.21
CA GLY A 52 40.71 -29.97 -22.47
C GLY A 52 39.94 -30.91 -21.54
N THR A 53 40.56 -31.99 -21.05
CA THR A 53 39.93 -32.96 -20.12
C THR A 53 40.20 -32.59 -18.67
N LEU A 54 39.46 -33.16 -17.71
CA LEU A 54 39.72 -32.92 -16.27
C LEU A 54 41.16 -33.23 -15.83
N ALA A 55 41.78 -34.27 -16.41
CA ALA A 55 43.16 -34.67 -16.10
C ALA A 55 44.22 -33.85 -16.85
N ALA A 56 43.85 -33.26 -17.99
CA ALA A 56 44.72 -32.43 -18.83
C ALA A 56 43.88 -31.27 -19.38
N PRO A 57 43.63 -30.23 -18.57
CA PRO A 57 42.77 -29.12 -18.92
C PRO A 57 43.50 -28.13 -19.82
N TRP A 58 42.71 -27.33 -20.53
CA TRP A 58 43.20 -26.12 -21.20
C TRP A 58 43.60 -25.07 -20.16
N ARG A 59 44.43 -24.11 -20.57
CA ARG A 59 44.93 -23.05 -19.70
C ARG A 59 44.02 -21.82 -19.73
N THR A 60 43.58 -21.41 -20.91
CA THR A 60 42.89 -20.13 -21.10
C THR A 60 41.41 -20.32 -21.41
N ILE A 61 40.59 -19.39 -20.94
CA ILE A 61 39.14 -19.41 -21.20
C ILE A 61 38.87 -19.08 -22.66
N GLN A 62 39.63 -18.13 -23.23
CA GLN A 62 39.49 -17.75 -24.64
C GLN A 62 39.73 -18.93 -25.58
N HIS A 63 40.79 -19.72 -25.36
CA HIS A 63 41.06 -20.91 -26.18
C HIS A 63 39.91 -21.93 -26.10
N ALA A 64 39.41 -22.19 -24.91
CA ALA A 64 38.30 -23.13 -24.74
C ALA A 64 37.05 -22.69 -25.52
N LEU A 65 36.70 -21.39 -25.49
CA LEU A 65 35.57 -20.88 -26.27
C LEU A 65 35.78 -21.00 -27.78
N GLU A 66 37.01 -20.97 -28.28
CA GLU A 66 37.34 -21.16 -29.69
C GLU A 66 37.20 -22.63 -30.13
N GLU A 67 37.44 -23.58 -29.23
CA GLU A 67 37.41 -25.02 -29.51
C GLU A 67 36.02 -25.65 -29.36
N ILE A 68 35.25 -25.25 -28.32
CA ILE A 68 33.96 -25.89 -28.03
C ILE A 68 32.90 -25.63 -29.11
N ARG A 69 31.96 -26.57 -29.27
CA ARG A 69 30.88 -26.58 -30.27
C ARG A 69 29.50 -26.54 -29.60
N PRO A 70 28.45 -26.04 -30.29
CA PRO A 70 27.11 -25.93 -29.70
C PRO A 70 26.65 -27.22 -29.03
N GLY A 71 26.23 -27.12 -27.76
CA GLY A 71 25.80 -28.26 -26.93
C GLY A 71 26.91 -28.89 -26.08
N GLU A 72 28.16 -28.44 -26.23
CA GLU A 72 29.25 -28.81 -25.34
C GLU A 72 29.30 -27.91 -24.09
N ARG A 73 29.88 -28.45 -23.01
CA ARG A 73 29.97 -27.78 -21.71
C ARG A 73 31.42 -27.40 -21.42
N LEU A 74 31.64 -26.17 -20.98
CA LEU A 74 32.91 -25.71 -20.43
C LEU A 74 32.80 -25.56 -18.92
N VAL A 75 33.73 -26.17 -18.20
CA VAL A 75 33.83 -26.05 -16.76
C VAL A 75 35.17 -25.43 -16.39
N ILE A 76 35.13 -24.38 -15.56
CA ILE A 76 36.32 -23.60 -15.22
C ILE A 76 36.70 -23.89 -13.77
N ARG A 77 37.95 -24.30 -13.55
CA ARG A 77 38.50 -24.58 -12.23
C ARG A 77 38.85 -23.31 -11.49
N GLU A 78 38.90 -23.40 -10.17
CA GLU A 78 39.36 -22.35 -9.26
C GLU A 78 40.63 -21.67 -9.77
N GLY A 79 40.64 -20.34 -9.69
CA GLY A 79 41.83 -19.57 -10.04
C GLY A 79 41.51 -18.13 -10.43
N VAL A 80 42.59 -17.39 -10.65
CA VAL A 80 42.56 -16.03 -11.18
C VAL A 80 43.04 -16.08 -12.63
N TYR A 81 42.16 -15.73 -13.54
CA TYR A 81 42.39 -15.67 -14.98
C TYR A 81 42.55 -14.19 -15.37
N ASN A 82 43.75 -13.80 -15.81
CA ASN A 82 44.03 -12.45 -16.26
C ASN A 82 43.84 -12.36 -17.78
N GLU A 83 42.58 -12.37 -18.19
CA GLU A 83 42.16 -12.43 -19.59
C GLU A 83 41.00 -11.47 -19.84
N ASN A 84 40.87 -10.99 -21.07
CA ASN A 84 39.60 -10.53 -21.63
C ASN A 84 39.06 -11.63 -22.54
N VAL A 85 37.78 -11.99 -22.42
CA VAL A 85 37.21 -13.15 -23.10
C VAL A 85 36.14 -12.69 -24.07
N THR A 86 36.26 -13.06 -25.34
CA THR A 86 35.31 -12.68 -26.40
C THR A 86 34.52 -13.89 -26.89
N PHE A 87 33.20 -13.78 -26.81
CA PHE A 87 32.27 -14.72 -27.42
C PHE A 87 32.00 -14.31 -28.85
N LYS A 88 32.34 -15.21 -29.78
CA LYS A 88 32.12 -15.04 -31.23
C LYS A 88 31.16 -16.08 -31.83
N LYS A 89 30.82 -17.09 -31.05
CA LYS A 89 30.00 -18.24 -31.46
C LYS A 89 28.75 -18.31 -30.59
N SER A 90 27.64 -18.67 -31.22
CA SER A 90 26.37 -18.97 -30.56
C SER A 90 26.21 -20.45 -30.31
N GLY A 91 25.43 -20.80 -29.28
CA GLY A 91 24.77 -22.09 -29.22
C GLY A 91 23.57 -22.14 -30.19
N THR A 92 22.71 -23.13 -30.01
CA THR A 92 21.39 -23.19 -30.64
C THR A 92 20.32 -23.47 -29.58
N GLY A 93 19.04 -23.29 -29.91
CA GLY A 93 17.94 -23.55 -28.97
C GLY A 93 18.00 -24.95 -28.33
N ASP A 94 18.32 -25.99 -29.11
CA ASP A 94 18.44 -27.37 -28.62
C ASP A 94 19.80 -27.69 -28.00
N LYS A 95 20.82 -26.88 -28.30
CA LYS A 95 22.22 -27.12 -27.93
C LYS A 95 22.90 -25.80 -27.52
N PRO A 96 22.55 -25.25 -26.35
CA PRO A 96 23.17 -24.03 -25.85
C PRO A 96 24.64 -24.29 -25.47
N PHE A 97 25.46 -23.23 -25.43
CA PHE A 97 26.74 -23.30 -24.74
C PHE A 97 26.51 -23.22 -23.23
N VAL A 98 27.11 -24.14 -22.47
CA VAL A 98 27.00 -24.14 -21.01
C VAL A 98 28.37 -23.91 -20.41
N ILE A 99 28.53 -22.81 -19.67
CA ILE A 99 29.78 -22.40 -19.04
C ILE A 99 29.54 -22.23 -17.54
N SER A 100 30.36 -22.88 -16.73
CA SER A 100 30.18 -22.89 -15.27
C SER A 100 31.49 -22.98 -14.52
N ALA A 101 31.57 -22.39 -13.34
CA ALA A 101 32.58 -22.79 -12.36
C ALA A 101 32.45 -24.29 -11.99
N TYR A 102 33.57 -24.96 -11.72
CA TYR A 102 33.61 -26.36 -11.31
C TYR A 102 33.10 -26.52 -9.88
N GLN A 103 31.97 -27.20 -9.67
CA GLN A 103 31.48 -27.58 -8.33
C GLN A 103 31.42 -26.42 -7.30
N GLY A 104 31.14 -25.19 -7.74
CA GLY A 104 31.08 -24.00 -6.88
C GLY A 104 32.45 -23.41 -6.51
N GLU A 105 33.53 -23.88 -7.14
CA GLU A 105 34.87 -23.27 -7.03
C GLU A 105 34.83 -21.78 -7.41
N LYS A 106 35.68 -20.97 -6.77
CA LYS A 106 35.74 -19.53 -7.03
C LYS A 106 36.59 -19.24 -8.26
N VAL A 107 35.94 -18.94 -9.37
CA VAL A 107 36.59 -18.55 -10.63
C VAL A 107 36.59 -17.04 -10.74
N ILE A 108 37.76 -16.43 -10.85
CA ILE A 108 37.93 -14.98 -10.92
C ILE A 108 38.53 -14.61 -12.27
N LEU A 109 37.80 -13.81 -13.05
CA LEU A 109 38.32 -13.12 -14.22
C LEU A 109 38.76 -11.71 -13.78
N ASP A 110 40.05 -11.41 -13.91
CA ASP A 110 40.67 -10.18 -13.37
C ASP A 110 41.27 -9.32 -14.49
N GLY A 111 40.72 -8.11 -14.69
CA GLY A 111 41.14 -7.16 -15.73
C GLY A 111 42.39 -6.36 -15.39
N ARG A 112 42.98 -6.55 -14.21
CA ARG A 112 44.14 -5.75 -13.77
C ARG A 112 45.29 -5.83 -14.76
N GLY A 113 45.77 -4.67 -15.20
CA GLY A 113 46.91 -4.55 -16.12
C GLY A 113 46.56 -4.79 -17.61
N LEU A 114 45.30 -5.09 -17.94
CA LEU A 114 44.87 -5.32 -19.34
C LEU A 114 44.56 -4.02 -20.11
N GLY A 115 44.63 -2.86 -19.45
CA GLY A 115 44.25 -1.57 -20.04
C GLY A 115 42.73 -1.44 -20.18
N TRP A 116 42.29 -0.78 -21.26
CA TRP A 116 40.87 -0.57 -21.51
C TRP A 116 40.25 -1.78 -22.21
N GLN A 117 39.67 -2.69 -21.43
CA GLN A 117 39.07 -3.93 -21.89
C GLN A 117 37.79 -4.25 -21.12
N TYR A 118 36.95 -5.08 -21.74
CA TYR A 118 35.78 -5.71 -21.13
C TYR A 118 36.16 -7.09 -20.58
N GLY A 119 35.44 -7.57 -19.55
CA GLY A 119 35.65 -8.91 -19.01
C GLY A 119 35.17 -10.00 -19.96
N LEU A 120 33.85 -10.18 -20.05
CA LEU A 120 33.20 -11.04 -21.04
C LEU A 120 32.53 -10.18 -22.12
N ASN A 121 33.06 -10.29 -23.33
CA ASN A 121 32.67 -9.50 -24.47
C ASN A 121 31.85 -10.33 -25.45
N PHE A 122 30.53 -10.13 -25.52
CA PHE A 122 29.64 -10.85 -26.43
C PHE A 122 29.46 -10.03 -27.70
N GLU A 123 29.98 -10.54 -28.82
CA GLU A 123 29.80 -9.91 -30.13
C GLU A 123 28.32 -9.87 -30.54
N PHE A 124 28.03 -9.01 -31.51
CA PHE A 124 26.68 -8.84 -32.06
C PHE A 124 26.06 -10.17 -32.49
N GLY A 125 24.82 -10.43 -32.08
CA GLY A 125 24.06 -11.62 -32.46
C GLY A 125 24.40 -12.91 -31.71
N VAL A 126 25.41 -12.89 -30.82
CA VAL A 126 25.77 -14.06 -30.01
C VAL A 126 24.59 -14.46 -29.12
N SER A 127 24.21 -15.74 -29.18
CA SER A 127 22.95 -16.24 -28.63
C SER A 127 23.07 -17.65 -28.03
N HIS A 128 22.08 -18.06 -27.23
CA HIS A 128 21.96 -19.40 -26.64
C HIS A 128 23.15 -19.80 -25.74
N ILE A 129 23.42 -18.98 -24.72
CA ILE A 129 24.52 -19.20 -23.78
C ILE A 129 23.98 -19.22 -22.36
N ARG A 130 24.45 -20.18 -21.57
CA ARG A 130 24.25 -20.27 -20.13
C ARG A 130 25.59 -20.10 -19.43
N LEU A 131 25.70 -19.08 -18.58
CA LEU A 131 26.94 -18.74 -17.87
C LEU A 131 26.65 -18.64 -16.37
N THR A 132 27.40 -19.39 -15.57
CA THR A 132 27.15 -19.54 -14.13
C THR A 132 28.41 -19.44 -13.27
N GLY A 133 28.33 -18.70 -12.16
CA GLY A 133 29.27 -18.82 -11.03
C GLY A 133 30.64 -18.15 -11.24
N LEU A 134 30.69 -16.97 -11.87
CA LEU A 134 31.95 -16.26 -12.12
C LEU A 134 32.04 -14.95 -11.32
N VAL A 135 33.25 -14.65 -10.85
CA VAL A 135 33.62 -13.34 -10.32
C VAL A 135 34.36 -12.55 -11.39
N LEU A 136 33.95 -11.32 -11.68
CA LEU A 136 34.61 -10.45 -12.66
C LEU A 136 35.02 -9.15 -11.96
N LYS A 137 36.30 -8.77 -12.07
CA LYS A 137 36.78 -7.55 -11.40
C LYS A 137 37.90 -6.80 -12.12
N ASN A 138 38.08 -5.53 -11.76
CA ASN A 138 39.16 -4.66 -12.24
C ASN A 138 39.17 -4.42 -13.77
N PHE A 139 38.02 -4.42 -14.42
CA PHE A 139 37.92 -4.08 -15.84
C PHE A 139 37.69 -2.58 -16.02
N ALA A 140 38.51 -1.91 -16.81
CA ALA A 140 38.27 -0.48 -17.10
C ALA A 140 37.00 -0.26 -17.95
N GLY A 141 36.60 -1.25 -18.75
CA GLY A 141 35.29 -1.33 -19.38
C GLY A 141 34.29 -2.10 -18.51
N ALA A 142 33.18 -2.54 -19.11
CA ALA A 142 32.20 -3.36 -18.40
C ALA A 142 32.73 -4.76 -18.04
N GLY A 143 32.26 -5.31 -16.92
CA GLY A 143 32.50 -6.70 -16.56
C GLY A 143 31.94 -7.64 -17.64
N ILE A 144 30.69 -7.42 -18.07
CA ILE A 144 30.08 -8.09 -19.22
C ILE A 144 29.53 -7.04 -20.19
N ALA A 145 29.78 -7.22 -21.49
CA ALA A 145 29.23 -6.38 -22.55
C ALA A 145 28.48 -7.23 -23.61
N LEU A 146 27.25 -6.83 -23.94
CA LEU A 146 26.43 -7.39 -25.02
C LEU A 146 26.27 -6.36 -26.14
N TRP A 147 26.85 -6.61 -27.31
CA TRP A 147 26.96 -5.61 -28.40
C TRP A 147 25.77 -5.52 -29.35
N GLY A 148 24.68 -6.22 -29.07
CA GLY A 148 23.40 -6.02 -29.76
C GLY A 148 22.89 -7.27 -30.46
N ALA A 149 21.56 -7.34 -30.61
CA ALA A 149 20.84 -8.50 -31.14
C ALA A 149 21.20 -9.83 -30.44
N ASN A 150 21.73 -9.76 -29.22
CA ASN A 150 22.04 -10.94 -28.42
C ASN A 150 20.73 -11.58 -27.95
N ASN A 151 20.61 -12.90 -28.02
CA ASN A 151 19.34 -13.56 -27.74
C ASN A 151 19.50 -14.82 -26.88
N SER A 152 18.54 -15.10 -26.01
CA SER A 152 18.46 -16.37 -25.28
C SER A 152 19.71 -16.61 -24.43
N LEU A 153 19.99 -15.66 -23.53
CA LEU A 153 21.13 -15.70 -22.62
C LEU A 153 20.64 -15.94 -21.18
N GLU A 154 21.31 -16.84 -20.46
CA GLU A 154 21.09 -17.06 -19.02
C GLU A 154 22.39 -16.78 -18.27
N LEU A 155 22.40 -15.74 -17.43
CA LEU A 155 23.55 -15.29 -16.65
C LEU A 155 23.22 -15.41 -15.16
N LYS A 156 23.88 -16.30 -14.41
CA LYS A 156 23.55 -16.52 -12.99
C LYS A 156 24.76 -16.63 -12.08
N GLY A 157 24.59 -16.30 -10.80
CA GLY A 157 25.65 -16.47 -9.80
C GLY A 157 26.88 -15.61 -10.09
N LEU A 158 26.68 -14.39 -10.59
CA LEU A 158 27.77 -13.50 -10.98
C LEU A 158 28.07 -12.49 -9.88
N ASP A 159 29.36 -12.25 -9.65
CA ASP A 159 29.84 -11.22 -8.73
C ASP A 159 30.75 -10.26 -9.50
N ILE A 160 30.26 -9.06 -9.80
CA ILE A 160 30.92 -8.13 -10.71
C ILE A 160 31.17 -6.78 -10.02
N PHE A 161 32.45 -6.45 -9.85
CA PHE A 161 32.86 -5.27 -9.08
C PHE A 161 34.16 -4.63 -9.55
N ASP A 162 34.41 -3.39 -9.13
CA ASP A 162 35.57 -2.60 -9.56
C ASP A 162 35.71 -2.53 -11.09
N CYS A 163 34.58 -2.59 -11.81
CA CYS A 163 34.53 -2.46 -13.27
C CYS A 163 34.01 -1.08 -13.70
N GLY A 164 34.12 -0.74 -14.97
CA GLY A 164 33.47 0.44 -15.55
C GLY A 164 31.95 0.39 -15.38
N GLU A 165 31.33 -0.70 -15.79
CA GLU A 165 29.93 -1.07 -15.53
C GLU A 165 29.89 -2.56 -15.19
N ALA A 166 28.85 -3.07 -14.52
CA ALA A 166 28.80 -4.50 -14.26
C ALA A 166 28.34 -5.27 -15.50
N LEU A 167 27.17 -4.91 -16.06
CA LEU A 167 26.58 -5.48 -17.25
C LEU A 167 26.10 -4.37 -18.20
N HIS A 168 26.79 -4.23 -19.33
CA HIS A 168 26.43 -3.31 -20.41
C HIS A 168 25.68 -4.05 -21.53
N ILE A 169 24.56 -3.50 -21.99
CA ILE A 169 23.72 -4.09 -23.04
C ILE A 169 23.35 -3.03 -24.06
N VAL A 170 23.79 -3.24 -25.31
CA VAL A 170 23.35 -2.42 -26.44
C VAL A 170 21.94 -2.82 -26.85
N SER A 171 21.69 -4.10 -27.11
CA SER A 171 20.34 -4.67 -27.25
C SER A 171 20.33 -6.18 -27.03
N ALA A 172 19.25 -6.70 -26.47
CA ALA A 172 19.07 -8.14 -26.28
C ALA A 172 17.60 -8.56 -26.22
N GLU A 173 17.32 -9.82 -26.53
CA GLU A 173 16.00 -10.45 -26.35
C GLU A 173 16.13 -11.75 -25.53
N ASN A 174 15.12 -12.09 -24.72
CA ASN A 174 15.09 -13.35 -23.95
C ASN A 174 16.33 -13.50 -23.04
N LEU A 175 16.63 -12.47 -22.25
CA LEU A 175 17.73 -12.46 -21.29
C LEU A 175 17.23 -12.80 -19.90
N GLN A 176 17.88 -13.74 -19.22
CA GLN A 176 17.62 -14.07 -17.82
C GLN A 176 18.89 -13.83 -17.00
N VAL A 177 18.80 -12.95 -16.01
CA VAL A 177 19.89 -12.68 -15.06
C VAL A 177 19.41 -13.02 -13.65
N GLY A 178 20.17 -13.78 -12.88
CA GLY A 178 19.74 -14.10 -11.53
C GLY A 178 20.85 -14.37 -10.52
N GLU A 179 20.50 -14.30 -9.24
CA GLU A 179 21.39 -14.67 -8.13
C GLU A 179 22.76 -13.98 -8.23
N SER A 180 22.77 -12.70 -8.61
CA SER A 180 24.00 -11.98 -8.99
C SER A 180 24.15 -10.69 -8.20
N TYR A 181 25.39 -10.25 -8.00
CA TYR A 181 25.74 -9.05 -7.27
C TYR A 181 26.63 -8.12 -8.11
N PHE A 182 26.16 -6.89 -8.33
CA PHE A 182 26.84 -5.86 -9.11
C PHE A 182 27.21 -4.71 -8.17
N HIS A 183 28.49 -4.56 -7.82
CA HIS A 183 28.85 -3.60 -6.77
C HIS A 183 30.17 -2.88 -6.95
N ASN A 184 30.33 -1.70 -6.34
CA ASN A 184 31.56 -0.90 -6.41
C ASN A 184 32.05 -0.62 -7.84
N ASN A 185 31.15 -0.55 -8.82
CA ASN A 185 31.54 -0.21 -10.20
C ASN A 185 31.60 1.30 -10.36
N ALA A 186 32.47 1.75 -11.28
CA ALA A 186 32.66 3.16 -11.62
C ALA A 186 31.49 3.77 -12.42
N GLY A 187 30.49 2.94 -12.76
CA GLY A 187 29.32 3.21 -13.58
C GLY A 187 28.18 2.30 -13.13
N GLY A 188 27.09 2.21 -13.90
CA GLY A 188 25.89 1.49 -13.46
C GLY A 188 26.11 -0.01 -13.24
N GLY A 189 25.26 -0.62 -12.40
CA GLY A 189 25.25 -2.08 -12.24
C GLY A 189 24.78 -2.77 -13.52
N LEU A 190 23.53 -2.52 -13.90
CA LEU A 190 23.00 -2.85 -15.23
C LEU A 190 22.85 -1.55 -16.03
N VAL A 191 23.33 -1.55 -17.27
CA VAL A 191 23.13 -0.44 -18.21
C VAL A 191 22.68 -0.98 -19.56
N VAL A 192 21.41 -0.74 -19.91
CA VAL A 192 20.91 -0.92 -21.27
C VAL A 192 20.88 0.44 -21.97
N SER A 193 21.76 0.63 -22.95
CA SER A 193 21.84 1.86 -23.75
C SER A 193 22.41 1.56 -25.14
N PRO A 194 21.75 1.97 -26.24
CA PRO A 194 20.45 2.65 -26.29
C PRO A 194 19.24 1.68 -26.14
N GLY A 195 19.46 0.36 -26.13
CA GLY A 195 18.41 -0.66 -26.21
C GLY A 195 17.99 -1.01 -27.66
N PRO A 196 16.92 -1.79 -27.85
CA PRO A 196 15.98 -2.27 -26.83
C PRO A 196 16.47 -3.50 -26.05
N LEU A 197 15.98 -3.66 -24.82
CA LEU A 197 15.99 -4.93 -24.08
C LEU A 197 14.57 -5.49 -24.01
N ASP A 198 14.34 -6.62 -24.67
CA ASP A 198 13.01 -7.22 -24.76
C ASP A 198 12.94 -8.59 -24.07
N LYS A 199 11.84 -8.88 -23.39
CA LYS A 199 11.59 -10.18 -22.72
C LYS A 199 12.72 -10.56 -21.75
N ALA A 200 13.00 -9.67 -20.81
CA ALA A 200 14.10 -9.84 -19.87
C ALA A 200 13.62 -10.10 -18.44
N GLY A 201 14.22 -11.07 -17.77
CA GLY A 201 13.97 -11.38 -16.36
C GLY A 201 15.22 -11.19 -15.51
N PHE A 202 15.06 -10.47 -14.40
CA PHE A 202 16.06 -10.27 -13.37
C PHE A 202 15.51 -10.83 -12.06
N SER A 203 16.14 -11.87 -11.50
CA SER A 203 15.64 -12.55 -10.29
C SER A 203 16.71 -12.62 -9.20
N ASN A 204 16.46 -12.02 -8.04
CA ASN A 204 17.44 -11.98 -6.93
C ASN A 204 18.78 -11.34 -7.36
N VAL A 205 18.72 -10.24 -8.12
CA VAL A 205 19.91 -9.48 -8.50
C VAL A 205 20.05 -8.28 -7.58
N ARG A 206 21.23 -8.11 -6.98
CA ARG A 206 21.55 -6.94 -6.16
C ARG A 206 22.52 -6.02 -6.90
N SER A 207 22.29 -4.71 -6.83
CA SER A 207 23.18 -3.69 -7.38
C SER A 207 23.44 -2.60 -6.33
N SER A 208 24.68 -2.42 -5.89
CA SER A 208 24.96 -1.49 -4.78
C SER A 208 26.31 -0.81 -4.79
N TYR A 209 26.40 0.37 -4.18
CA TYR A 209 27.65 1.12 -4.04
C TYR A 209 28.34 1.44 -5.37
N ASN A 210 27.57 1.48 -6.46
CA ASN A 210 28.09 1.90 -7.75
C ASN A 210 28.19 3.43 -7.75
N GLU A 211 29.37 3.94 -8.09
CA GLU A 211 29.69 5.35 -8.00
C GLU A 211 30.52 5.81 -9.19
N GLY A 212 30.07 6.87 -9.86
CA GLY A 212 30.75 7.44 -11.01
C GLY A 212 30.35 8.88 -11.30
N PRO A 213 31.09 9.57 -12.20
CA PRO A 213 30.79 10.95 -12.59
C PRO A 213 29.40 11.10 -13.23
N GLY A 214 28.86 10.04 -13.83
CA GLY A 214 27.54 10.01 -14.49
C GLY A 214 26.34 9.66 -13.61
N ARG A 215 26.47 9.70 -12.27
CA ARG A 215 25.43 9.23 -11.32
C ARG A 215 25.05 7.77 -11.59
N ALA A 216 25.93 6.86 -11.22
CA ALA A 216 25.77 5.43 -11.45
C ALA A 216 24.47 4.91 -10.80
N ASN A 217 23.54 4.42 -11.63
CA ASN A 217 22.30 3.81 -11.15
C ASN A 217 22.52 2.33 -10.81
N GLY A 218 21.64 1.77 -9.98
CA GLY A 218 21.65 0.32 -9.74
C GLY A 218 21.29 -0.45 -11.02
N PHE A 219 20.15 -0.10 -11.61
CA PHE A 219 19.64 -0.65 -12.88
C PHE A 219 19.22 0.48 -13.82
N THR A 220 19.71 0.46 -15.05
CA THR A 220 19.33 1.40 -16.13
C THR A 220 18.80 0.64 -17.33
N VAL A 221 17.60 1.01 -17.79
CA VAL A 221 17.01 0.51 -19.04
C VAL A 221 16.50 1.68 -19.89
N GLU A 222 17.22 2.08 -20.93
CA GLU A 222 16.80 3.24 -21.75
C GLU A 222 15.68 2.94 -22.76
N SER A 223 15.52 1.67 -23.16
CA SER A 223 14.47 1.24 -24.10
C SER A 223 14.24 -0.27 -23.99
N GLY A 224 13.00 -0.72 -24.19
CA GLY A 224 12.64 -2.14 -24.19
C GLY A 224 11.20 -2.43 -23.84
N ARG A 225 10.87 -3.72 -23.71
CA ARG A 225 9.56 -4.18 -23.24
C ARG A 225 9.59 -5.55 -22.55
N GLU A 226 8.53 -5.85 -21.80
CA GLU A 226 8.35 -7.15 -21.14
C GLU A 226 9.52 -7.46 -20.19
N ILE A 227 9.75 -6.53 -19.25
CA ILE A 227 10.87 -6.62 -18.30
C ILE A 227 10.34 -6.97 -16.92
N LEU A 228 10.88 -8.02 -16.32
CA LEU A 228 10.56 -8.44 -14.96
C LEU A 228 11.77 -8.24 -14.05
N PHE A 229 11.61 -7.46 -12.99
CA PHE A 229 12.48 -7.49 -11.83
C PHE A 229 11.74 -8.22 -10.70
N ASP A 230 12.22 -9.37 -10.27
CA ASP A 230 11.69 -10.14 -9.14
C ASP A 230 12.74 -10.20 -8.03
N ARG A 231 12.39 -9.70 -6.84
CA ARG A 231 13.28 -9.71 -5.66
C ARG A 231 14.65 -9.07 -5.90
N CYS A 232 14.73 -8.12 -6.82
CA CYS A 232 15.95 -7.35 -7.07
C CYS A 232 16.12 -6.22 -6.04
N ALA A 233 17.37 -5.90 -5.69
CA ALA A 233 17.71 -4.86 -4.74
C ALA A 233 18.69 -3.84 -5.34
N ALA A 234 18.40 -2.55 -5.19
CA ALA A 234 19.26 -1.45 -5.59
C ALA A 234 19.55 -0.54 -4.39
N ASP A 235 20.79 -0.58 -3.87
CA ASP A 235 21.14 0.07 -2.61
C ASP A 235 22.37 0.98 -2.69
N HIS A 236 22.34 2.17 -2.09
CA HIS A 236 23.51 3.05 -1.92
C HIS A 236 24.23 3.44 -3.23
N ASN A 237 23.53 3.46 -4.36
CA ASN A 237 24.11 3.89 -5.63
C ASN A 237 24.17 5.44 -5.70
N SER A 238 25.14 5.99 -6.44
CA SER A 238 25.28 7.44 -6.57
C SER A 238 24.21 8.10 -7.45
N GLY A 239 23.47 7.31 -8.23
CA GLY A 239 22.27 7.68 -8.97
C GLY A 239 20.99 7.16 -8.34
N SER A 240 20.05 6.76 -9.19
CA SER A 240 18.77 6.13 -8.81
C SER A 240 18.94 4.63 -8.57
N GLY A 241 18.05 4.02 -7.79
CA GLY A 241 18.03 2.57 -7.62
C GLY A 241 17.68 1.86 -8.93
N PHE A 242 16.47 2.12 -9.42
CA PHE A 242 15.98 1.69 -10.72
C PHE A 242 15.67 2.91 -11.58
N LYS A 243 16.22 2.96 -12.79
CA LYS A 243 15.93 4.00 -13.78
C LYS A 243 15.58 3.33 -15.11
N GLY A 244 14.42 3.60 -15.69
CA GLY A 244 14.15 3.05 -17.01
C GLY A 244 12.95 3.59 -17.78
N GLN A 245 13.03 3.43 -19.09
CA GLN A 245 11.98 3.71 -20.05
C GLN A 245 11.68 2.42 -20.83
N ALA A 246 10.71 1.64 -20.37
CA ALA A 246 10.34 0.38 -21.00
C ALA A 246 8.87 0.05 -20.75
N LEU A 247 8.25 -0.62 -21.72
CA LEU A 247 6.84 -0.99 -21.69
C LEU A 247 6.63 -2.35 -20.99
N ASN A 248 5.45 -2.56 -20.41
CA ASN A 248 5.10 -3.82 -19.74
C ASN A 248 6.20 -4.27 -18.76
N THR A 249 6.65 -3.34 -17.91
CA THR A 249 7.65 -3.63 -16.88
C THR A 249 6.97 -3.96 -15.56
N SER A 250 7.36 -5.08 -14.94
CA SER A 250 6.93 -5.44 -13.59
C SER A 250 8.11 -5.45 -12.63
N MET A 251 7.98 -4.74 -11.52
CA MET A 251 8.86 -4.82 -10.37
C MET A 251 8.09 -5.49 -9.23
N ALA A 252 8.51 -6.68 -8.83
CA ALA A 252 7.85 -7.50 -7.83
C ALA A 252 8.81 -7.77 -6.65
N ALA A 253 8.39 -7.42 -5.43
CA ALA A 253 9.18 -7.59 -4.22
C ALA A 253 10.59 -6.97 -4.31
N CYS A 254 10.74 -5.86 -5.05
CA CYS A 254 12.02 -5.18 -5.21
C CYS A 254 12.30 -4.23 -4.04
N VAL A 255 13.58 -4.00 -3.77
CA VAL A 255 14.07 -3.05 -2.77
C VAL A 255 14.84 -1.93 -3.45
N ALA A 256 14.49 -0.68 -3.18
CA ALA A 256 15.31 0.47 -3.56
C ALA A 256 15.62 1.30 -2.31
N ARG A 257 16.87 1.29 -1.86
CA ARG A 257 17.23 1.88 -0.57
C ARG A 257 18.46 2.78 -0.62
N LYS A 258 18.36 3.94 0.03
CA LYS A 258 19.50 4.85 0.27
C LYS A 258 20.29 5.22 -0.99
N ASN A 259 19.63 5.23 -2.15
CA ASN A 259 20.23 5.75 -3.38
C ASN A 259 20.24 7.28 -3.32
N LYS A 260 21.28 7.92 -3.85
CA LYS A 260 21.45 9.38 -3.73
C LYS A 260 20.38 10.16 -4.52
N TYR A 261 19.76 9.53 -5.52
CA TYR A 261 18.72 10.14 -6.37
C TYR A 261 17.35 9.50 -6.08
N ASN A 262 16.65 8.95 -7.08
CA ASN A 262 15.33 8.34 -6.88
C ASN A 262 15.46 6.89 -6.43
N GLY A 263 14.49 6.38 -5.68
CA GLY A 263 14.39 4.94 -5.44
C GLY A 263 14.08 4.21 -6.74
N ILE A 264 12.93 4.55 -7.32
CA ILE A 264 12.48 4.06 -8.62
C ILE A 264 12.10 5.25 -9.50
N GLU A 265 12.67 5.34 -10.69
CA GLU A 265 12.34 6.30 -11.72
C GLU A 265 11.96 5.54 -12.99
N TRP A 266 10.68 5.57 -13.37
CA TRP A 266 10.21 4.74 -14.48
C TRP A 266 9.21 5.44 -15.39
N HIS A 267 9.41 5.20 -16.69
CA HIS A 267 8.60 5.75 -17.77
C HIS A 267 8.12 4.60 -18.66
N GLY A 268 6.80 4.43 -18.82
CA GLY A 268 6.30 3.37 -19.67
C GLY A 268 4.80 3.14 -19.61
N GLU A 269 4.32 2.27 -20.48
CA GLU A 269 2.96 1.76 -20.53
C GLU A 269 2.90 0.42 -19.79
N GLU A 270 1.78 0.09 -19.15
CA GLU A 270 1.53 -1.19 -18.46
C GLU A 270 2.59 -1.53 -17.40
N CYS A 271 3.08 -0.53 -16.67
CA CYS A 271 4.11 -0.72 -15.66
C CYS A 271 3.50 -1.04 -14.29
N ARG A 272 4.08 -2.00 -13.57
CA ARG A 272 3.56 -2.49 -12.28
C ARG A 272 4.66 -2.52 -11.23
N MET A 273 4.36 -2.03 -10.04
CA MET A 273 5.20 -2.11 -8.85
C MET A 273 4.39 -2.79 -7.76
N VAL A 274 4.82 -3.97 -7.33
CA VAL A 274 4.04 -4.85 -6.45
C VAL A 274 4.92 -5.32 -5.31
N ASN A 275 4.47 -5.14 -4.06
CA ASN A 275 5.24 -5.49 -2.85
C ASN A 275 6.63 -4.84 -2.79
N CYS A 276 6.87 -3.70 -3.42
CA CYS A 276 8.19 -3.07 -3.36
C CYS A 276 8.39 -2.30 -2.05
N VAL A 277 9.65 -2.25 -1.60
CA VAL A 277 10.08 -1.45 -0.44
C VAL A 277 11.06 -0.37 -0.92
N VAL A 278 10.66 0.89 -0.77
CA VAL A 278 11.42 2.06 -1.21
C VAL A 278 11.74 2.92 0.01
N ASP A 279 13.00 2.90 0.44
CA ASP A 279 13.42 3.45 1.76
C ASP A 279 14.62 4.41 1.67
N GLY A 280 14.46 5.62 2.19
CA GLY A 280 15.61 6.50 2.44
C GLY A 280 16.30 7.06 1.19
N ASN A 281 15.62 7.14 0.05
CA ASN A 281 16.21 7.64 -1.20
C ASN A 281 16.19 9.18 -1.26
N GLY A 282 17.20 9.77 -1.90
CA GLY A 282 17.50 11.20 -1.81
C GLY A 282 16.44 12.15 -2.40
N MET A 283 16.04 12.00 -3.67
CA MET A 283 15.15 12.97 -4.33
C MET A 283 13.66 12.63 -4.18
N ALA A 284 13.22 11.54 -4.81
CA ALA A 284 11.90 10.99 -4.64
C ALA A 284 11.99 9.49 -4.30
N GLY A 285 10.98 8.96 -3.62
CA GLY A 285 10.86 7.51 -3.47
C GLY A 285 10.60 6.89 -4.84
N ILE A 286 9.46 7.23 -5.42
CA ILE A 286 9.04 6.80 -6.76
C ILE A 286 8.78 8.04 -7.62
N ASN A 287 9.41 8.10 -8.79
CA ASN A 287 9.24 9.14 -9.79
C ASN A 287 8.71 8.53 -11.09
N LEU A 288 7.49 8.89 -11.49
CA LEU A 288 6.82 8.37 -12.66
C LEU A 288 6.72 9.43 -13.76
N GLY A 289 6.86 8.96 -15.00
CA GLY A 289 6.77 9.81 -16.18
C GLY A 289 5.43 10.52 -16.35
N SER A 290 5.42 11.57 -17.19
CA SER A 290 4.21 12.35 -17.51
C SER A 290 3.27 11.69 -18.52
N SER A 291 3.53 10.44 -18.91
CA SER A 291 2.69 9.65 -19.81
C SER A 291 2.81 8.17 -19.47
N GLY A 292 1.84 7.37 -19.90
CA GLY A 292 1.83 5.92 -19.75
C GLY A 292 0.88 5.45 -18.65
N SER A 293 1.03 4.21 -18.19
CA SER A 293 0.12 3.60 -17.22
C SER A 293 0.89 2.82 -16.15
N TYR A 294 0.54 3.09 -14.89
CA TYR A 294 1.29 2.64 -13.71
C TYR A 294 0.34 2.10 -12.63
N ALA A 295 0.58 0.87 -12.19
CA ALA A 295 -0.12 0.27 -11.07
C ALA A 295 0.85 0.03 -9.90
N LEU A 296 0.59 0.66 -8.76
CA LEU A 296 1.34 0.48 -7.52
C LEU A 296 0.43 -0.24 -6.53
N ILE A 297 0.82 -1.45 -6.14
CA ILE A 297 0.02 -2.33 -5.29
C ILE A 297 0.86 -2.86 -4.12
N ASN A 298 0.37 -2.71 -2.89
CA ASN A 298 1.01 -3.24 -1.69
C ASN A 298 2.47 -2.78 -1.50
N ASN A 299 2.81 -1.55 -1.91
CA ASN A 299 4.17 -1.02 -1.74
C ASN A 299 4.34 -0.24 -0.43
N LEU A 300 5.58 -0.14 0.03
CA LEU A 300 6.00 0.79 1.07
C LEU A 300 6.95 1.83 0.48
N VAL A 301 6.63 3.11 0.67
CA VAL A 301 7.54 4.23 0.38
C VAL A 301 7.75 5.03 1.65
N ILE A 302 8.99 5.02 2.15
CA ILE A 302 9.33 5.52 3.49
C ILE A 302 10.62 6.33 3.51
N ARG A 303 10.65 7.40 4.31
CA ARG A 303 11.85 8.24 4.55
C ARG A 303 12.53 8.75 3.27
N CYS A 304 11.80 8.88 2.17
CA CYS A 304 12.33 9.36 0.92
C CYS A 304 12.18 10.88 0.80
N GLY A 305 13.09 11.49 0.05
CA GLY A 305 13.18 12.94 -0.13
C GLY A 305 14.08 13.60 0.92
N ILE A 306 14.72 14.69 0.51
CA ILE A 306 15.55 15.57 1.36
C ILE A 306 14.95 17.00 1.38
N PRO A 307 15.39 17.89 2.28
CA PRO A 307 15.09 19.31 2.17
C PRO A 307 15.52 19.89 0.81
N GLY A 308 14.56 20.36 0.02
CA GLY A 308 14.76 20.77 -1.39
C GLY A 308 14.59 19.65 -2.42
N GLY A 309 14.37 18.41 -1.96
CA GLY A 309 13.88 17.26 -2.74
C GLY A 309 12.36 17.27 -2.90
N ASP A 310 11.84 16.20 -3.52
CA ASP A 310 10.49 16.16 -4.09
C ASP A 310 9.47 15.52 -3.13
N TYR A 311 9.25 14.21 -3.22
CA TYR A 311 8.04 13.54 -2.69
C TYR A 311 8.29 12.04 -2.46
N GLY A 312 7.47 11.40 -1.61
CA GLY A 312 7.41 9.94 -1.55
C GLY A 312 7.05 9.35 -2.91
N LEU A 313 5.97 9.84 -3.52
CA LEU A 313 5.60 9.56 -4.91
C LEU A 313 5.43 10.86 -5.68
N LYS A 314 6.06 10.94 -6.85
CA LYS A 314 5.90 12.04 -7.81
C LYS A 314 5.48 11.50 -9.16
N VAL A 315 4.40 12.06 -9.69
CA VAL A 315 4.00 11.91 -11.11
C VAL A 315 4.27 13.24 -11.80
N ALA A 316 5.11 13.22 -12.85
CA ALA A 316 5.59 14.44 -13.50
C ALA A 316 4.47 15.34 -14.06
N ALA A 317 4.67 16.66 -14.05
CA ALA A 317 3.69 17.66 -14.48
C ALA A 317 3.74 17.99 -16.00
N GLY A 318 4.35 17.13 -16.82
CA GLY A 318 4.56 17.35 -18.26
C GLY A 318 6.04 17.18 -18.66
N ALA A 319 6.34 17.40 -19.95
CA ALA A 319 7.56 17.00 -20.65
C ALA A 319 8.92 17.44 -20.06
N GLY A 320 8.94 18.32 -19.05
CA GLY A 320 10.17 18.80 -18.40
C GLY A 320 10.93 17.74 -17.59
N SER A 321 10.34 16.57 -17.29
CA SER A 321 11.03 15.47 -16.59
C SER A 321 11.80 14.52 -17.51
N LEU A 322 11.66 14.63 -18.83
CA LEU A 322 12.45 13.83 -19.80
C LEU A 322 13.89 14.32 -19.93
N LEU A 323 14.19 15.56 -19.52
CA LEU A 323 15.54 16.14 -19.60
C LEU A 323 16.54 15.45 -18.67
N ASP A 324 16.10 14.87 -17.55
CA ASP A 324 16.95 14.09 -16.65
C ASP A 324 17.19 12.64 -17.12
N PHE A 325 16.46 12.20 -18.16
CA PHE A 325 16.56 10.85 -18.69
C PHE A 325 17.75 10.67 -19.64
N TYR A 326 18.00 11.67 -20.49
CA TYR A 326 19.05 11.63 -21.50
C TYR A 326 20.34 12.28 -21.00
N SER A 327 21.30 11.46 -20.56
CA SER A 327 22.67 11.88 -20.21
C SER A 327 23.40 12.62 -21.36
N ASN A 328 22.89 12.49 -22.60
CA ASN A 328 23.50 13.01 -23.83
C ASN A 328 22.70 14.15 -24.50
N GLY A 329 21.63 14.66 -23.88
CA GLY A 329 20.86 15.80 -24.43
C GLY A 329 20.08 15.53 -25.73
N VAL A 330 19.98 14.27 -26.17
CA VAL A 330 19.18 13.88 -27.34
C VAL A 330 17.75 13.61 -26.89
N VAL A 331 16.90 14.63 -26.98
CA VAL A 331 15.45 14.46 -26.82
C VAL A 331 14.91 13.80 -28.10
N PRO A 332 14.11 12.72 -28.04
CA PRO A 332 13.47 12.16 -29.22
C PRO A 332 12.67 13.25 -29.94
N GLU A 333 12.76 13.29 -31.27
CA GLU A 333 12.12 14.29 -32.15
C GLU A 333 10.58 14.32 -31.98
N LYS A 334 10.00 13.25 -31.41
CA LYS A 334 8.67 13.22 -30.79
C LYS A 334 8.81 13.19 -29.26
N ASN A 335 8.94 14.36 -28.66
CA ASN A 335 8.57 14.56 -27.27
C ASN A 335 7.03 14.47 -27.22
N PRO A 336 6.40 13.50 -26.54
CA PRO A 336 4.96 13.55 -26.35
C PRO A 336 4.69 14.63 -25.30
N ALA A 337 4.74 15.89 -25.72
CA ALA A 337 4.32 17.06 -24.93
C ALA A 337 2.79 17.07 -24.68
N SER A 338 2.13 15.91 -24.64
CA SER A 338 0.68 15.74 -24.52
C SER A 338 0.28 14.30 -24.17
N GLY A 339 0.89 13.71 -23.15
CA GLY A 339 0.49 12.39 -22.64
C GLY A 339 -0.29 12.48 -21.33
N GLU A 340 -1.19 11.52 -21.10
CA GLU A 340 -1.81 11.27 -19.80
C GLU A 340 -1.02 10.17 -19.08
N ALA A 341 -0.67 10.38 -17.81
CA ALA A 341 -0.12 9.35 -16.94
C ALA A 341 -1.24 8.74 -16.10
N ARG A 342 -1.67 7.53 -16.45
CA ARG A 342 -2.76 6.79 -15.80
C ARG A 342 -2.23 6.06 -14.57
N ILE A 343 -2.74 6.41 -13.40
CA ILE A 343 -2.25 5.91 -12.11
C ILE A 343 -3.32 5.11 -11.39
N SER A 344 -2.96 3.89 -10.99
CA SER A 344 -3.74 3.04 -10.10
C SER A 344 -2.95 2.74 -8.82
N LEU A 345 -3.49 3.13 -7.67
CA LEU A 345 -2.88 2.90 -6.36
C LEU A 345 -3.82 2.08 -5.47
N ALA A 346 -3.35 0.93 -4.99
CA ALA A 346 -4.07 0.13 -3.99
C ALA A 346 -3.14 -0.39 -2.89
N ASN A 347 -3.58 -0.37 -1.64
CA ASN A 347 -2.87 -0.97 -0.51
C ASN A 347 -1.45 -0.42 -0.29
N ASN A 348 -1.12 0.80 -0.68
CA ASN A 348 0.23 1.34 -0.49
C ASN A 348 0.35 2.10 0.83
N ILE A 349 1.54 2.09 1.42
CA ILE A 349 1.92 2.93 2.57
C ILE A 349 2.89 4.01 2.10
N PHE A 350 2.56 5.27 2.34
CA PHE A 350 3.45 6.43 2.15
C PHE A 350 3.70 7.10 3.50
N ALA A 351 4.84 6.82 4.15
CA ALA A 351 5.08 7.24 5.52
C ALA A 351 6.43 7.94 5.71
N TYR A 352 6.49 8.96 6.56
CA TYR A 352 7.73 9.66 6.96
C TYR A 352 8.57 10.20 5.79
N ASN A 353 7.96 10.42 4.62
CA ASN A 353 8.64 11.03 3.49
C ASN A 353 8.69 12.55 3.66
N TYR A 354 9.70 13.20 3.09
CA TYR A 354 9.82 14.66 3.16
C TYR A 354 8.62 15.37 2.50
N GLY A 355 8.21 14.90 1.32
CA GLY A 355 6.95 15.26 0.68
C GLY A 355 5.99 14.07 0.66
N GLY A 356 4.68 14.32 0.66
CA GLY A 356 3.65 13.29 0.51
C GLY A 356 3.60 12.68 -0.89
N VAL A 357 2.39 12.44 -1.41
CA VAL A 357 2.15 11.99 -2.78
C VAL A 357 1.78 13.17 -3.66
N ARG A 358 2.45 13.35 -4.80
CA ARG A 358 2.14 14.40 -5.77
C ARG A 358 1.71 13.85 -7.13
N PHE A 359 0.49 14.18 -7.49
CA PHE A 359 -0.07 14.04 -8.83
C PHE A 359 0.10 15.37 -9.58
N GLY A 360 1.07 15.39 -10.52
CA GLY A 360 1.24 16.49 -11.45
C GLY A 360 0.04 16.65 -12.41
N SER A 361 0.02 17.73 -13.19
CA SER A 361 -1.08 18.05 -14.11
C SER A 361 -1.33 17.03 -15.21
N ALA A 362 -0.36 16.14 -15.50
CA ALA A 362 -0.52 15.06 -16.47
C ALA A 362 -1.13 13.79 -15.86
N ALA A 363 -1.26 13.72 -14.53
CA ALA A 363 -1.74 12.53 -13.85
C ALA A 363 -3.26 12.37 -13.95
N ILE A 364 -3.70 11.21 -14.42
CA ILE A 364 -5.07 10.74 -14.40
C ILE A 364 -5.16 9.62 -13.38
N ILE A 365 -5.80 9.89 -12.25
CA ILE A 365 -6.00 8.90 -11.18
C ILE A 365 -7.15 7.99 -11.60
N GLU A 366 -6.85 6.82 -12.16
CA GLU A 366 -7.86 5.84 -12.54
C GLU A 366 -8.46 5.20 -11.28
N ARG A 367 -7.58 4.78 -10.37
CA ARG A 367 -7.94 4.13 -9.12
C ARG A 367 -7.04 4.60 -7.98
N GLU A 368 -7.63 4.93 -6.85
CA GLU A 368 -6.90 5.19 -5.61
C GLU A 368 -7.81 4.76 -4.46
N GLU A 369 -7.42 3.71 -3.74
CA GLU A 369 -8.18 3.17 -2.62
C GLU A 369 -7.31 2.35 -1.65
N HIS A 370 -7.74 2.26 -0.39
CA HIS A 370 -7.07 1.50 0.67
C HIS A 370 -5.57 1.85 0.82
N ASN A 371 -5.19 3.09 0.54
CA ASN A 371 -3.83 3.57 0.78
C ASN A 371 -3.75 4.25 2.15
N LEU A 372 -2.60 4.14 2.81
CA LEU A 372 -2.30 4.76 4.10
C LEU A 372 -1.25 5.86 3.92
N TYR A 373 -1.58 7.06 4.41
CA TYR A 373 -0.75 8.26 4.30
C TYR A 373 -0.28 8.75 5.67
N TRP A 374 1.04 8.94 5.82
CA TRP A 374 1.66 9.45 7.04
C TRP A 374 3.01 10.12 6.78
N SER A 375 3.09 10.94 5.74
CA SER A 375 4.31 11.63 5.34
C SER A 375 4.32 13.08 5.80
N ARG A 376 3.35 13.89 5.37
CA ARG A 376 3.33 15.34 5.62
C ARG A 376 1.98 15.80 6.12
N GLU A 377 1.93 16.33 7.33
CA GLU A 377 0.68 16.69 8.00
C GLU A 377 -0.17 17.70 7.21
N ASP A 378 0.48 18.68 6.58
CA ASP A 378 -0.14 19.76 5.81
C ASP A 378 -0.39 19.40 4.33
N ALA A 379 0.20 18.31 3.81
CA ALA A 379 0.03 17.87 2.42
C ALA A 379 0.39 16.39 2.23
N GLU A 380 -0.48 15.49 2.66
CA GLU A 380 -0.32 14.05 2.40
C GLU A 380 -0.49 13.74 0.91
N ILE A 381 -1.41 14.45 0.24
CA ILE A 381 -1.67 14.34 -1.19
C ILE A 381 -1.66 15.73 -1.81
N THR A 382 -0.98 15.92 -2.93
CA THR A 382 -1.08 17.11 -3.77
C THR A 382 -1.55 16.70 -5.15
N ALA A 383 -2.71 17.21 -5.58
CA ALA A 383 -3.25 17.02 -6.92
C ALA A 383 -3.36 18.36 -7.65
N GLY A 384 -2.56 18.54 -8.71
CA GLY A 384 -2.45 19.83 -9.39
C GLY A 384 -1.94 20.93 -8.46
N GLN A 385 -2.78 21.91 -8.16
CA GLN A 385 -2.49 23.04 -7.26
C GLN A 385 -3.08 22.87 -5.85
N ARG A 386 -3.86 21.81 -5.60
CA ARG A 386 -4.51 21.56 -4.32
C ARG A 386 -3.71 20.53 -3.52
N SER A 387 -3.33 20.90 -2.30
CA SER A 387 -2.74 20.00 -1.32
C SER A 387 -3.75 19.65 -0.24
N TYR A 388 -3.88 18.37 0.09
CA TYR A 388 -4.80 17.83 1.09
C TYR A 388 -3.99 17.43 2.33
N SER A 389 -4.30 18.06 3.46
CA SER A 389 -3.69 17.74 4.76
C SER A 389 -4.26 16.44 5.35
N ARG A 390 -3.68 15.97 6.46
CA ARG A 390 -4.26 14.86 7.25
C ARG A 390 -5.68 15.15 7.70
N SER A 391 -5.97 16.39 8.10
CA SER A 391 -7.32 16.80 8.50
C SER A 391 -8.29 16.78 7.32
N ASP A 392 -7.84 17.15 6.12
CA ASP A 392 -8.64 17.05 4.89
C ASP A 392 -8.99 15.59 4.56
N LEU A 393 -8.04 14.67 4.70
CA LEU A 393 -8.29 13.24 4.52
C LEU A 393 -9.28 12.71 5.57
N ALA A 394 -9.09 13.06 6.84
CA ALA A 394 -9.97 12.66 7.94
C ALA A 394 -11.41 13.21 7.78
N ALA A 395 -11.57 14.41 7.23
CA ALA A 395 -12.87 15.01 6.93
C ALA A 395 -13.53 14.47 5.64
N GLY A 396 -12.84 13.59 4.91
CA GLY A 396 -13.27 13.05 3.62
C GLY A 396 -13.24 14.07 2.48
N THR A 397 -12.48 15.16 2.60
CA THR A 397 -12.42 16.23 1.60
C THR A 397 -11.87 15.70 0.27
N TRP A 398 -10.79 14.91 0.30
CA TRP A 398 -10.23 14.25 -0.90
C TRP A 398 -11.28 13.45 -1.67
N LEU A 399 -12.05 12.61 -0.95
CA LEU A 399 -13.13 11.81 -1.53
C LEU A 399 -14.25 12.66 -2.09
N LYS A 400 -14.68 13.70 -1.39
CA LYS A 400 -15.76 14.59 -1.83
C LYS A 400 -15.39 15.37 -3.08
N GLU A 401 -14.15 15.85 -3.17
CA GLU A 401 -13.69 16.68 -4.29
C GLU A 401 -13.29 15.86 -5.53
N THR A 402 -12.75 14.66 -5.35
CA THR A 402 -12.17 13.88 -6.47
C THR A 402 -12.89 12.57 -6.77
N GLY A 403 -13.73 12.08 -5.85
CA GLY A 403 -14.32 10.75 -5.92
C GLY A 403 -13.33 9.60 -5.68
N LYS A 404 -12.10 9.89 -5.24
CA LYS A 404 -11.03 8.91 -4.99
C LYS A 404 -10.81 8.68 -3.48
N GLY A 405 -10.16 7.59 -3.12
CA GLY A 405 -9.72 7.33 -1.74
C GLY A 405 -10.82 6.90 -0.76
N ARG A 406 -11.88 6.23 -1.24
CA ARG A 406 -13.05 5.83 -0.41
C ARG A 406 -12.68 5.10 0.88
N HIS A 407 -11.61 4.30 0.85
CA HIS A 407 -11.11 3.54 2.01
C HIS A 407 -9.68 3.90 2.38
N SER A 408 -9.14 4.95 1.75
CA SER A 408 -7.81 5.46 2.07
C SER A 408 -7.90 6.43 3.24
N PHE A 409 -6.87 6.51 4.05
CA PHE A 409 -6.87 7.35 5.26
C PHE A 409 -5.47 7.79 5.64
N ALA A 410 -5.41 8.80 6.51
CA ALA A 410 -4.18 9.23 7.16
C ALA A 410 -4.07 8.61 8.56
N GLY A 411 -2.92 8.02 8.88
CA GLY A 411 -2.66 7.41 10.19
C GLY A 411 -1.26 6.82 10.26
N ASP A 412 -0.65 6.79 11.44
CA ASP A 412 0.68 6.19 11.61
C ASP A 412 0.64 4.69 11.26
N PRO A 413 1.50 4.17 10.36
CA PRO A 413 1.52 2.76 10.04
C PRO A 413 1.95 1.85 11.19
N LEU A 414 2.59 2.39 12.24
CA LEU A 414 3.06 1.68 13.43
C LEU A 414 3.88 0.43 13.07
N PHE A 415 5.04 0.66 12.46
CA PHE A 415 6.02 -0.40 12.22
C PHE A 415 6.68 -0.86 13.52
N ILE A 416 7.17 -2.10 13.55
CA ILE A 416 7.90 -2.65 14.72
C ILE A 416 9.16 -1.82 15.01
N ASP A 417 9.98 -1.52 13.99
CA ASP A 417 11.17 -0.65 14.13
C ASP A 417 11.57 -0.11 12.76
N HIS A 418 10.86 0.93 12.29
CA HIS A 418 11.16 1.52 10.98
C HIS A 418 12.54 2.19 10.92
N GLU A 419 13.08 2.63 12.07
CA GLU A 419 14.39 3.27 12.10
C GLU A 419 15.50 2.28 11.72
N ARG A 420 15.39 1.04 12.20
CA ARG A 420 16.30 -0.06 11.84
C ARG A 420 15.90 -0.84 10.58
N GLY A 421 14.80 -0.46 9.94
CA GLY A 421 14.34 -1.06 8.68
C GLY A 421 13.48 -2.31 8.85
N ASP A 422 12.91 -2.54 10.04
CA ASP A 422 11.88 -3.54 10.28
C ASP A 422 10.50 -2.92 10.07
N TYR A 423 9.99 -3.06 8.85
CA TYR A 423 8.69 -2.51 8.44
C TYR A 423 7.53 -3.49 8.58
N ARG A 424 7.71 -4.58 9.34
CA ARG A 424 6.56 -5.38 9.74
C ARG A 424 5.64 -4.51 10.58
N LEU A 425 4.34 -4.73 10.41
CA LEU A 425 3.31 -4.00 11.13
C LEU A 425 3.32 -4.45 12.59
N ALA A 426 3.33 -3.51 13.53
CA ALA A 426 3.02 -3.82 14.92
C ALA A 426 1.55 -4.26 15.02
N ARG A 427 1.22 -5.10 16.00
CA ARG A 427 -0.11 -5.73 16.17
C ARG A 427 -1.33 -4.78 16.18
N ASN A 428 -1.13 -3.47 16.30
CA ASN A 428 -2.19 -2.47 16.30
C ASN A 428 -2.02 -1.42 15.21
N SER A 429 -1.23 -1.74 14.20
CA SER A 429 -1.17 -0.92 13.01
C SER A 429 -2.57 -0.78 12.41
N PRO A 430 -2.96 0.44 12.01
CA PRO A 430 -4.21 0.64 11.28
C PRO A 430 -4.15 0.09 9.85
N ALA A 431 -2.99 -0.40 9.39
CA ALA A 431 -2.86 -1.05 8.09
C ALA A 431 -3.36 -2.51 8.08
N ILE A 432 -3.43 -3.16 9.23
CA ILE A 432 -3.78 -4.58 9.33
C ILE A 432 -5.28 -4.79 9.04
N ASP A 433 -5.61 -5.77 8.19
CA ASP A 433 -6.97 -6.13 7.76
C ASP A 433 -7.75 -4.99 7.06
N ARG A 434 -7.03 -3.97 6.55
CA ARG A 434 -7.63 -2.76 5.97
C ARG A 434 -7.34 -2.57 4.48
N GLY A 435 -6.73 -3.55 3.83
CA GLY A 435 -6.47 -3.60 2.40
C GLY A 435 -7.58 -4.29 1.61
N THR A 436 -7.48 -4.22 0.28
CA THR A 436 -8.33 -4.94 -0.68
C THR A 436 -7.56 -6.11 -1.31
N GLY A 437 -8.26 -7.22 -1.59
CA GLY A 437 -7.66 -8.33 -2.35
C GLY A 437 -7.54 -8.06 -3.86
N ASP A 438 -8.19 -7.01 -4.37
CA ASP A 438 -8.20 -6.71 -5.80
C ASP A 438 -6.83 -6.21 -6.28
N GLY A 439 -6.17 -7.02 -7.10
CA GLY A 439 -4.82 -6.77 -7.63
C GLY A 439 -3.69 -7.13 -6.68
N ALA A 440 -3.98 -7.47 -5.42
CA ALA A 440 -2.99 -7.82 -4.41
C ALA A 440 -2.26 -9.13 -4.77
N PRO A 441 -0.95 -9.25 -4.48
CA PRO A 441 -0.21 -10.48 -4.69
C PRO A 441 -0.65 -11.58 -3.73
N GLN A 442 -0.43 -12.84 -4.12
CA GLN A 442 -0.81 -14.01 -3.31
C GLN A 442 0.03 -14.15 -2.03
N THR A 443 1.23 -13.59 -2.02
CA THR A 443 2.11 -13.58 -0.85
C THR A 443 2.57 -12.16 -0.52
N ASP A 444 2.91 -11.93 0.73
CA ASP A 444 3.60 -10.73 1.19
C ASP A 444 5.09 -10.73 0.80
N PHE A 445 5.82 -9.70 1.23
CA PHE A 445 7.24 -9.52 0.98
C PHE A 445 8.10 -10.59 1.64
N SER A 446 7.65 -11.17 2.76
CA SER A 446 8.32 -12.26 3.47
C SER A 446 7.96 -13.65 2.92
N GLY A 447 7.02 -13.73 1.97
CA GLY A 447 6.54 -14.98 1.38
C GLY A 447 5.35 -15.61 2.11
N ASN A 448 4.76 -14.94 3.10
CA ASN A 448 3.56 -15.40 3.79
C ASN A 448 2.34 -15.25 2.88
N VAL A 449 1.39 -16.18 2.92
CA VAL A 449 0.18 -16.12 2.08
C VAL A 449 -0.78 -15.04 2.55
N ARG A 450 -1.50 -14.40 1.63
CA ARG A 450 -2.51 -13.38 1.93
C ARG A 450 -3.94 -13.88 1.65
N PRO A 451 -4.95 -13.47 2.44
CA PRO A 451 -4.81 -12.79 3.73
C PRO A 451 -4.45 -13.79 4.84
N GLN A 452 -3.71 -13.36 5.86
CA GLN A 452 -3.56 -14.15 7.11
C GLN A 452 -4.67 -13.83 8.12
N GLY A 453 -5.10 -12.57 8.21
CA GLY A 453 -6.14 -12.08 9.10
C GLY A 453 -7.56 -12.15 8.50
N LYS A 454 -8.42 -11.22 8.91
CA LYS A 454 -9.78 -11.08 8.38
C LYS A 454 -9.81 -10.42 6.99
N GLY A 455 -8.75 -9.71 6.62
CA GLY A 455 -8.61 -8.99 5.36
C GLY A 455 -7.15 -8.94 4.93
N PHE A 456 -6.90 -8.34 3.77
CA PHE A 456 -5.53 -8.08 3.32
C PHE A 456 -4.95 -6.92 4.13
N ASP A 457 -3.65 -6.93 4.36
CA ASP A 457 -2.98 -5.77 4.96
C ASP A 457 -2.61 -4.73 3.90
N ILE A 458 -2.68 -3.46 4.29
CA ILE A 458 -2.09 -2.36 3.51
C ILE A 458 -0.57 -2.46 3.66
N GLY A 459 0.16 -2.38 2.54
CA GLY A 459 1.61 -2.42 2.48
C GLY A 459 2.17 -3.81 2.12
N PRO A 460 3.51 -3.93 2.10
CA PRO A 460 4.20 -5.10 1.55
C PRO A 460 4.26 -6.29 2.51
N TYR A 461 3.97 -6.10 3.80
CA TYR A 461 3.98 -7.17 4.82
C TYR A 461 2.55 -7.54 5.22
N GLU A 462 2.36 -8.81 5.60
CA GLU A 462 1.12 -9.32 6.18
C GLU A 462 1.36 -9.72 7.64
N GLU A 463 0.44 -9.38 8.53
CA GLU A 463 0.45 -9.69 9.95
C GLU A 463 -0.48 -10.89 10.23
N ALA A 464 0.04 -11.91 10.92
CA ALA A 464 -0.62 -13.21 11.02
C ALA A 464 -1.70 -13.29 12.12
N GLU A 465 -1.59 -12.48 13.15
CA GLU A 465 -2.50 -12.49 14.30
C GLU A 465 -3.71 -11.56 14.09
N GLY A 466 -3.71 -10.76 13.02
CA GLY A 466 -4.73 -9.76 12.73
C GLY A 466 -4.64 -8.58 13.68
N GLY A 467 -5.23 -7.45 13.28
CA GLY A 467 -5.14 -6.22 14.05
C GLY A 467 -5.87 -6.39 15.39
N ILE A 468 -5.26 -6.00 16.52
CA ILE A 468 -6.01 -5.85 17.76
C ILE A 468 -7.05 -4.76 17.51
N LEU A 469 -8.33 -5.15 17.45
CA LEU A 469 -9.44 -4.23 17.25
C LEU A 469 -9.30 -3.04 18.21
N PRO A 470 -9.27 -1.78 17.70
CA PRO A 470 -9.20 -0.61 18.55
C PRO A 470 -10.34 -0.61 19.59
N PRO A 471 -10.17 0.09 20.73
CA PRO A 471 -11.07 -0.03 21.86
C PRO A 471 -12.50 0.36 21.46
N GLN A 472 -13.46 -0.49 21.84
CA GLN A 472 -14.87 -0.20 21.64
C GLN A 472 -15.36 0.68 22.79
N ALA A 473 -16.05 1.76 22.47
CA ALA A 473 -16.66 2.65 23.46
C ALA A 473 -18.18 2.59 23.39
N PHE A 474 -18.83 2.92 24.50
CA PHE A 474 -20.27 3.03 24.60
C PHE A 474 -20.65 4.14 25.59
N ILE A 475 -21.73 4.86 25.28
CA ILE A 475 -22.35 5.76 26.25
C ILE A 475 -22.87 4.87 27.39
N ALA A 476 -22.47 5.18 28.62
CA ALA A 476 -22.93 4.47 29.80
C ALA A 476 -24.46 4.62 29.91
N ALA A 477 -25.14 3.62 30.49
CA ALA A 477 -26.60 3.60 30.54
C ALA A 477 -27.17 4.95 31.06
N LEU A 478 -27.91 5.63 30.19
CA LEU A 478 -28.65 6.86 30.50
C LEU A 478 -30.13 6.54 30.60
N PRO A 479 -30.87 7.14 31.56
CA PRO A 479 -32.32 7.13 31.49
C PRO A 479 -32.78 7.88 30.25
N LEU A 480 -33.96 7.51 29.73
CA LEU A 480 -34.51 8.18 28.56
C LEU A 480 -34.90 9.63 28.86
N TYR A 481 -35.29 9.95 30.10
CA TYR A 481 -35.73 11.29 30.50
C TYR A 481 -34.74 11.91 31.50
N ALA A 482 -34.33 13.15 31.25
CA ALA A 482 -33.37 13.87 32.09
C ALA A 482 -33.86 14.11 33.51
N SER A 483 -35.18 14.26 33.68
CA SER A 483 -35.84 14.46 34.97
C SER A 483 -35.61 13.32 35.97
N GLU A 484 -35.34 12.09 35.48
CA GLU A 484 -35.08 10.94 36.34
C GLU A 484 -33.76 11.05 37.12
N ILE A 485 -32.78 11.79 36.58
CA ILE A 485 -31.44 11.94 37.19
C ILE A 485 -31.08 13.39 37.50
N SER A 486 -31.91 14.36 37.13
CA SER A 486 -31.69 15.78 37.43
C SER A 486 -33.01 16.53 37.57
N GLY A 487 -33.12 17.39 38.58
CA GLY A 487 -34.19 18.39 38.67
C GLY A 487 -33.97 19.61 37.79
N SER A 488 -32.97 19.60 36.89
CA SER A 488 -32.62 20.75 36.04
C SER A 488 -32.25 20.33 34.62
N LEU A 489 -32.03 21.31 33.75
CA LEU A 489 -31.50 21.10 32.39
C LEU A 489 -30.04 20.60 32.35
N LYS A 490 -29.37 20.48 33.51
CA LYS A 490 -28.00 19.96 33.60
C LYS A 490 -28.04 18.49 33.99
N PHE A 491 -27.56 17.61 33.12
CA PHE A 491 -27.49 16.18 33.40
C PHE A 491 -26.13 15.59 33.02
N ARG A 492 -25.72 14.54 33.73
CA ARG A 492 -24.42 13.90 33.51
C ARG A 492 -24.53 12.86 32.40
N VAL A 493 -23.69 12.98 31.38
CA VAL A 493 -23.49 11.96 30.36
C VAL A 493 -22.19 11.24 30.67
N GLY A 494 -22.25 9.93 30.86
CA GLY A 494 -21.09 9.07 31.10
C GLY A 494 -20.79 8.16 29.91
N TRP A 495 -19.55 7.69 29.82
CA TRP A 495 -19.12 6.73 28.81
C TRP A 495 -18.07 5.78 29.37
N LEU A 496 -17.99 4.63 28.74
CA LEU A 496 -17.10 3.54 29.10
C LEU A 496 -16.46 2.98 27.83
N ALA A 497 -15.38 2.24 28.00
CA ALA A 497 -14.79 1.47 26.92
C ALA A 497 -14.44 0.07 27.39
N ALA A 498 -14.63 -0.88 26.48
CA ALA A 498 -14.09 -2.22 26.59
C ALA A 498 -12.73 -2.21 25.90
N GLY A 499 -11.67 -2.24 26.70
CA GLY A 499 -10.33 -2.53 26.19
C GLY A 499 -10.31 -3.98 25.73
N ASN A 500 -10.18 -4.23 24.43
CA ASN A 500 -9.93 -5.56 23.87
C ASN A 500 -8.49 -6.03 24.22
N GLY A 501 -8.15 -6.04 25.51
CA GLY A 501 -6.79 -6.27 26.02
C GLY A 501 -5.88 -5.03 26.05
N ARG A 502 -6.40 -3.80 25.90
CA ARG A 502 -5.62 -2.55 25.94
C ARG A 502 -6.23 -1.47 26.84
N GLU A 503 -5.36 -0.63 27.40
CA GLU A 503 -5.74 0.59 28.13
C GLU A 503 -6.23 1.69 27.17
N VAL A 504 -7.21 2.47 27.63
CA VAL A 504 -7.85 3.55 26.86
C VAL A 504 -7.18 4.87 27.23
N ALA A 505 -6.68 5.58 26.22
CA ALA A 505 -5.95 6.82 26.38
C ALA A 505 -6.80 8.09 26.25
N GLY A 506 -7.97 8.00 25.63
CA GLY A 506 -8.87 9.15 25.49
C GLY A 506 -10.16 8.84 24.74
N PHE A 507 -11.04 9.83 24.67
CA PHE A 507 -12.37 9.72 24.06
C PHE A 507 -12.71 10.93 23.20
N ASN A 508 -13.51 10.70 22.15
CA ASN A 508 -14.28 11.75 21.49
C ASN A 508 -15.77 11.49 21.74
N ILE A 509 -16.52 12.56 22.02
CA ILE A 509 -17.96 12.50 22.27
C ILE A 509 -18.65 13.50 21.34
N GLN A 510 -19.62 13.02 20.60
CA GLN A 510 -20.48 13.83 19.75
C GLN A 510 -21.90 13.86 20.28
N VAL A 511 -22.57 14.98 20.02
CA VAL A 511 -23.99 15.20 20.32
C VAL A 511 -24.71 15.73 19.08
N LYS A 512 -25.98 15.38 18.92
CA LYS A 512 -26.90 16.08 18.00
C LYS A 512 -28.26 16.32 18.66
N ASP A 513 -28.93 17.38 18.21
CA ASP A 513 -30.29 17.76 18.63
C ASP A 513 -31.30 17.22 17.60
N GLY A 514 -32.20 16.36 18.06
CA GLY A 514 -33.24 15.71 17.27
C GLY A 514 -32.72 14.63 16.31
N THR A 515 -33.65 13.84 15.78
CA THR A 515 -33.33 12.79 14.79
C THR A 515 -32.66 13.35 13.53
N GLY A 516 -33.13 14.49 13.03
CA GLY A 516 -32.64 15.19 11.83
C GLY A 516 -31.45 16.14 12.05
N GLY A 517 -30.92 16.27 13.26
CA GLY A 517 -29.79 17.14 13.57
C GLY A 517 -28.44 16.64 13.02
N ASN A 518 -27.49 17.57 12.86
CA ASN A 518 -26.11 17.25 12.52
C ASN A 518 -25.30 16.93 13.79
N TRP A 519 -24.40 15.95 13.69
CA TRP A 519 -23.44 15.64 14.75
C TRP A 519 -22.45 16.79 14.96
N GLN A 520 -22.26 17.18 16.21
CA GLN A 520 -21.27 18.16 16.64
C GLN A 520 -20.34 17.54 17.67
N ASP A 521 -19.05 17.87 17.59
CA ASP A 521 -18.07 17.47 18.59
C ASP A 521 -18.35 18.23 19.89
N TRP A 522 -18.85 17.51 20.90
CA TRP A 522 -19.02 18.07 22.23
C TRP A 522 -17.70 18.04 22.99
N LEU A 523 -16.97 16.93 22.89
CA LEU A 523 -15.67 16.73 23.52
C LEU A 523 -14.72 16.04 22.54
N ALA A 524 -13.51 16.60 22.44
CA ALA A 524 -12.43 16.04 21.63
C ALA A 524 -11.24 15.69 22.54
N ASP A 525 -10.71 14.49 22.34
CA ASP A 525 -9.55 13.91 22.99
C ASP A 525 -9.52 14.08 24.51
N THR A 526 -10.66 13.81 25.15
CA THR A 526 -10.79 13.93 26.61
C THR A 526 -10.36 12.66 27.32
N GLY A 527 -9.68 12.81 28.45
CA GLY A 527 -9.43 11.73 29.41
C GLY A 527 -10.54 11.55 30.44
N GLU A 528 -11.61 12.35 30.37
CA GLU A 528 -12.79 12.21 31.23
C GLU A 528 -13.63 10.99 30.81
N ASN A 529 -14.36 10.41 31.77
CA ASN A 529 -15.35 9.34 31.53
C ASN A 529 -16.80 9.83 31.70
N SER A 530 -17.00 11.09 32.04
CA SER A 530 -18.32 11.71 32.09
C SER A 530 -18.22 13.22 32.16
N ARG A 531 -19.24 13.93 31.66
CA ARG A 531 -19.36 15.38 31.79
C ARG A 531 -20.81 15.83 31.96
N LEU A 532 -21.02 16.98 32.58
CA LEU A 532 -22.33 17.64 32.64
C LEU A 532 -22.66 18.27 31.29
N PHE A 533 -23.75 17.83 30.68
CA PHE A 533 -24.37 18.44 29.51
C PHE A 533 -25.46 19.42 29.96
N VAL A 534 -25.59 20.54 29.25
CA VAL A 534 -26.64 21.52 29.50
C VAL A 534 -27.62 21.45 28.33
N GLY A 535 -28.77 20.84 28.56
CA GLY A 535 -29.83 20.74 27.58
C GLY A 535 -30.68 22.02 27.49
N VAL A 536 -31.64 21.97 26.58
CA VAL A 536 -32.70 22.94 26.41
C VAL A 536 -34.03 22.20 26.59
N ASP A 537 -34.96 22.87 27.23
CA ASP A 537 -36.30 22.37 27.52
C ASP A 537 -37.00 21.82 26.26
N GLY A 538 -37.60 20.63 26.37
CA GLY A 538 -38.33 19.96 25.29
C GLY A 538 -37.49 19.41 24.13
N ARG A 539 -36.16 19.27 24.29
CA ARG A 539 -35.26 18.74 23.24
C ARG A 539 -34.88 17.28 23.45
N THR A 540 -34.68 16.59 22.33
CA THR A 540 -34.11 15.24 22.29
C THR A 540 -32.65 15.30 21.87
N TYR A 541 -31.75 14.75 22.68
CA TYR A 541 -30.33 14.68 22.39
C TYR A 541 -29.91 13.24 22.10
N TYR A 542 -29.08 13.07 21.07
CA TYR A 542 -28.41 11.81 20.79
C TYR A 542 -26.92 11.97 21.05
N PHE A 543 -26.34 11.06 21.84
CA PHE A 543 -24.92 11.03 22.16
C PHE A 543 -24.26 9.80 21.54
N ARG A 544 -23.03 9.94 21.07
CA ARG A 544 -22.17 8.81 20.68
C ARG A 544 -20.73 9.06 21.09
N VAL A 545 -19.99 7.98 21.30
CA VAL A 545 -18.60 8.02 21.78
C VAL A 545 -17.70 7.09 20.97
N ARG A 546 -16.42 7.43 20.85
CA ARG A 546 -15.36 6.50 20.42
C ARG A 546 -14.14 6.65 21.34
N ALA A 547 -13.36 5.58 21.48
CA ALA A 547 -12.16 5.55 22.33
C ALA A 547 -10.87 5.53 21.50
N LYS A 548 -9.80 6.05 22.09
CA LYS A 548 -8.43 6.01 21.59
C LYS A 548 -7.61 5.07 22.46
N ASP A 549 -6.79 4.19 21.87
CA ASP A 549 -5.82 3.42 22.63
C ASP A 549 -4.55 4.24 22.97
N ILE A 550 -3.69 3.71 23.85
CA ILE A 550 -2.41 4.32 24.23
C ILE A 550 -1.41 4.53 23.07
N LEU A 551 -1.70 3.99 21.88
CA LEU A 551 -0.89 4.16 20.67
C LEU A 551 -1.52 5.11 19.66
N GLY A 552 -2.65 5.74 20.02
CA GLY A 552 -3.29 6.79 19.24
C GLY A 552 -4.38 6.31 18.29
N ASN A 553 -4.72 5.02 18.29
CA ASN A 553 -5.72 4.45 17.38
C ASN A 553 -7.14 4.70 17.87
N TRP A 554 -8.00 5.25 17.02
CA TRP A 554 -9.41 5.47 17.31
C TRP A 554 -10.28 4.27 16.92
N GLY A 555 -11.17 3.86 17.82
CA GLY A 555 -12.24 2.91 17.51
C GLY A 555 -13.40 3.55 16.74
N GLU A 556 -14.33 2.70 16.32
CA GLU A 556 -15.59 3.13 15.70
C GLU A 556 -16.46 3.93 16.67
N TRP A 557 -17.35 4.76 16.12
CA TRP A 557 -18.38 5.43 16.91
C TRP A 557 -19.41 4.43 17.44
N SER A 558 -19.79 4.59 18.71
CA SER A 558 -20.84 3.80 19.33
C SER A 558 -22.20 4.02 18.66
N GLU A 559 -23.12 3.07 18.85
CA GLU A 559 -24.53 3.32 18.59
C GLU A 559 -25.01 4.55 19.38
N PRO A 560 -25.85 5.42 18.79
CA PRO A 560 -26.36 6.60 19.48
C PRO A 560 -27.27 6.24 20.65
N VAL A 561 -27.07 6.92 21.79
CA VAL A 561 -27.97 6.84 22.95
C VAL A 561 -28.78 8.13 23.06
N CYS A 562 -30.09 7.98 23.18
CA CYS A 562 -31.07 9.07 23.21
C CYS A 562 -31.36 9.50 24.66
N MET A 563 -31.53 10.80 24.87
CA MET A 563 -31.97 11.38 26.13
C MET A 563 -32.83 12.61 25.88
N ILE A 564 -33.96 12.72 26.58
CA ILE A 564 -34.95 13.78 26.39
C ILE A 564 -34.90 14.71 27.59
N ALA A 565 -34.71 16.01 27.36
CA ALA A 565 -35.00 17.04 28.34
C ALA A 565 -36.52 17.32 28.25
N PRO A 566 -37.33 16.95 29.27
CA PRO A 566 -38.76 17.21 29.23
C PRO A 566 -39.04 18.70 29.07
N LEU A 567 -40.21 19.03 28.53
CA LEU A 567 -40.81 20.35 28.69
C LEU A 567 -41.25 20.52 30.14
N ASP A 568 -40.95 21.67 30.70
CA ASP A 568 -41.43 22.09 32.00
C ASP A 568 -42.96 22.26 32.05
N ASP A 569 -43.55 22.09 33.23
CA ASP A 569 -44.98 22.32 33.46
C ASP A 569 -45.41 23.78 33.20
N GLN A 570 -44.48 24.74 33.23
CA GLN A 570 -44.74 26.13 32.86
C GLN A 570 -44.60 26.44 31.37
N SER A 571 -44.28 25.44 30.53
CA SER A 571 -44.12 25.65 29.09
C SER A 571 -45.40 26.21 28.45
N ASP A 572 -45.27 27.29 27.67
CA ASP A 572 -46.38 27.90 26.91
C ASP A 572 -47.02 26.96 25.86
N LEU A 573 -46.38 25.82 25.61
CA LEU A 573 -46.91 24.75 24.76
C LEU A 573 -47.99 23.91 25.47
N ILE A 574 -48.00 23.90 26.81
CA ILE A 574 -48.98 23.20 27.63
C ILE A 574 -50.17 24.12 27.88
N ARG A 575 -51.36 23.66 27.51
CA ARG A 575 -52.63 24.39 27.67
C ARG A 575 -53.44 23.77 28.79
N TYR A 576 -53.59 24.52 29.87
CA TYR A 576 -54.40 24.17 31.02
C TYR A 576 -55.84 24.69 30.88
N ALA A 577 -56.81 23.88 31.30
CA ALA A 577 -58.22 24.24 31.40
C ALA A 577 -58.81 23.71 32.72
N GLY A 578 -59.78 24.43 33.28
CA GLY A 578 -60.32 24.14 34.63
C GLY A 578 -59.42 24.68 35.74
N GLU A 579 -59.64 24.20 36.97
CA GLU A 579 -58.95 24.69 38.17
C GLU A 579 -57.59 23.97 38.34
N TRP A 580 -56.52 24.63 37.88
CA TRP A 580 -55.13 24.25 38.17
C TRP A 580 -54.52 25.27 39.12
N SER A 581 -53.78 24.78 40.10
CA SER A 581 -52.95 25.57 40.98
C SER A 581 -51.48 25.30 40.69
N PHE A 582 -50.62 26.20 41.14
CA PHE A 582 -49.18 26.13 40.94
C PHE A 582 -48.47 26.20 42.29
N ILE A 583 -47.38 25.46 42.43
CA ILE A 583 -46.49 25.56 43.58
C ILE A 583 -45.03 25.42 43.13
N LYS A 584 -44.14 26.11 43.85
CA LYS A 584 -42.70 25.89 43.74
C LYS A 584 -42.30 24.74 44.67
N ASP A 585 -41.68 23.73 44.12
CA ASP A 585 -41.19 22.56 44.85
C ASP A 585 -39.76 22.27 44.39
N GLU A 586 -38.78 22.43 45.28
CA GLU A 586 -37.35 22.21 44.98
C GLU A 586 -37.04 20.79 44.47
N ASN A 587 -37.96 19.83 44.67
CA ASN A 587 -37.84 18.47 44.20
C ASN A 587 -38.55 18.22 42.87
N ALA A 588 -39.32 19.17 42.34
CA ALA A 588 -39.90 19.08 41.01
C ALA A 588 -38.84 19.34 39.93
N TYR A 589 -39.12 18.94 38.70
CA TYR A 589 -38.32 19.32 37.55
C TYR A 589 -38.41 20.85 37.39
N LEU A 590 -37.25 21.51 37.29
CA LEU A 590 -37.11 22.97 37.26
C LEU A 590 -37.83 23.74 38.39
N GLU A 591 -38.03 23.04 39.51
CA GLU A 591 -38.60 23.55 40.76
C GLU A 591 -40.07 23.99 40.67
N THR A 592 -40.81 23.50 39.67
CA THR A 592 -42.17 23.93 39.35
C THR A 592 -43.12 22.74 39.19
N VAL A 593 -44.35 22.87 39.70
CA VAL A 593 -45.40 21.87 39.47
C VAL A 593 -46.79 22.51 39.44
N HIS A 594 -47.55 22.18 38.41
CA HIS A 594 -48.97 22.45 38.33
C HIS A 594 -49.75 21.25 38.89
N TYR A 595 -50.80 21.52 39.66
CA TYR A 595 -51.64 20.48 40.23
C TYR A 595 -53.12 20.80 40.21
N ALA A 596 -53.95 19.76 40.21
CA ALA A 596 -55.41 19.88 40.21
C ALA A 596 -56.05 18.90 41.20
N HIS A 597 -57.23 19.27 41.73
CA HIS A 597 -58.05 18.42 42.60
C HIS A 597 -59.43 18.10 42.00
N SER A 598 -59.87 18.87 41.00
CA SER A 598 -61.23 18.80 40.46
C SER A 598 -61.32 17.89 39.23
N GLY A 599 -62.46 17.20 39.08
CA GLY A 599 -62.74 16.33 37.93
C GLY A 599 -63.00 17.04 36.59
N ASN A 600 -62.82 18.36 36.53
CA ASN A 600 -62.98 19.17 35.32
C ASN A 600 -61.67 19.80 34.84
N ALA A 601 -60.55 19.52 35.51
CA ALA A 601 -59.24 20.06 35.17
C ALA A 601 -58.57 19.19 34.10
N SER A 602 -58.01 19.83 33.07
CA SER A 602 -57.24 19.14 32.03
C SER A 602 -56.02 19.94 31.60
N ALA A 603 -54.98 19.23 31.15
CA ALA A 603 -53.78 19.79 30.53
C ALA A 603 -53.60 19.14 29.15
N SER A 604 -53.27 19.92 28.13
CA SER A 604 -53.14 19.43 26.75
C SER A 604 -51.94 20.02 26.03
N ILE A 605 -51.34 19.26 25.12
CA ILE A 605 -50.21 19.67 24.29
C ILE A 605 -50.34 19.08 22.90
N ASN A 606 -49.99 19.88 21.88
CA ASN A 606 -49.75 19.41 20.53
C ASN A 606 -48.24 19.28 20.31
N PHE A 607 -47.82 18.17 19.71
CA PHE A 607 -46.40 17.91 19.48
C PHE A 607 -46.17 17.19 18.15
N TYR A 608 -44.93 17.25 17.67
CA TYR A 608 -44.43 16.42 16.59
C TYR A 608 -43.36 15.49 17.16
N GLY A 609 -43.46 14.20 16.91
CA GLY A 609 -42.50 13.20 17.37
C GLY A 609 -43.04 11.78 17.32
N SER A 610 -42.25 10.85 17.85
CA SER A 610 -42.56 9.41 17.86
C SER A 610 -42.80 8.84 19.26
N ALA A 611 -42.70 9.64 20.31
CA ALA A 611 -43.10 9.22 21.66
C ALA A 611 -43.44 10.42 22.54
N VAL A 612 -44.30 10.19 23.54
CA VAL A 612 -44.63 11.17 24.58
C VAL A 612 -44.70 10.51 25.95
N ALA A 613 -44.28 11.23 27.00
CA ALA A 613 -44.40 10.80 28.38
C ALA A 613 -44.81 11.95 29.30
N TRP A 614 -45.50 11.58 30.37
CA TRP A 614 -45.94 12.49 31.43
C TRP A 614 -45.12 12.24 32.69
N ILE A 615 -44.46 13.31 33.14
CA ILE A 615 -43.70 13.37 34.38
C ILE A 615 -44.56 14.01 35.47
N ALA A 616 -44.62 13.38 36.64
CA ALA A 616 -45.45 13.82 37.76
C ALA A 616 -44.88 13.43 39.13
N GLY A 617 -45.39 14.06 40.18
CA GLY A 617 -45.28 13.57 41.56
C GLY A 617 -46.28 12.45 41.86
N THR A 618 -45.82 11.40 42.54
CA THR A 618 -46.67 10.34 43.11
C THR A 618 -46.67 10.45 44.63
N GLY A 619 -47.73 9.99 45.30
CA GLY A 619 -47.83 10.12 46.75
C GLY A 619 -49.15 9.63 47.34
N PRO A 620 -49.25 9.58 48.69
CA PRO A 620 -50.38 8.97 49.37
C PRO A 620 -51.67 9.76 49.21
N ASP A 621 -51.61 11.03 48.82
CA ASP A 621 -52.73 11.95 48.62
C ASP A 621 -53.04 12.20 47.13
N ARG A 622 -52.46 11.41 46.22
CA ARG A 622 -52.62 11.56 44.77
C ARG A 622 -53.80 10.76 44.22
N GLY A 623 -54.42 11.29 43.16
CA GLY A 623 -55.63 10.75 42.54
C GLY A 623 -55.41 10.09 41.18
N ARG A 624 -56.51 9.91 40.44
CA ARG A 624 -56.50 9.33 39.09
C ARG A 624 -56.75 10.35 37.98
N ALA A 625 -56.07 10.20 36.85
CA ALA A 625 -56.29 11.00 35.64
C ALA A 625 -56.44 10.10 34.41
N VAL A 626 -57.26 10.51 33.44
CA VAL A 626 -57.37 9.83 32.15
C VAL A 626 -56.44 10.50 31.15
N VAL A 627 -55.61 9.70 30.48
CA VAL A 627 -54.74 10.18 29.39
C VAL A 627 -55.38 9.85 28.05
N PHE A 628 -55.49 10.87 27.20
CA PHE A 628 -55.94 10.78 25.82
C PHE A 628 -54.78 11.06 24.88
N ILE A 629 -54.67 10.27 23.81
CA ILE A 629 -53.79 10.54 22.67
C ILE A 629 -54.65 10.62 21.42
N ASP A 630 -54.52 11.70 20.66
CA ASP A 630 -55.27 11.98 19.43
C ASP A 630 -56.79 11.85 19.63
N GLY A 631 -57.27 12.39 20.76
CA GLY A 631 -58.68 12.38 21.17
C GLY A 631 -59.21 11.02 21.67
N LYS A 632 -58.41 9.96 21.66
CA LYS A 632 -58.80 8.63 22.14
C LYS A 632 -58.25 8.37 23.54
N SER A 633 -59.10 7.91 24.46
CA SER A 633 -58.66 7.50 25.79
C SER A 633 -57.70 6.32 25.66
N LYS A 634 -56.51 6.44 26.27
CA LYS A 634 -55.49 5.40 26.30
C LYS A 634 -55.56 4.59 27.58
N THR A 635 -55.60 5.28 28.72
CA THR A 635 -55.65 4.63 30.04
C THR A 635 -56.06 5.64 31.11
N THR A 636 -56.45 5.11 32.27
CA THR A 636 -56.49 5.86 33.53
C THR A 636 -55.21 5.59 34.30
N VAL A 637 -54.48 6.64 34.63
CA VAL A 637 -53.25 6.60 35.42
C VAL A 637 -53.59 6.95 36.86
N ASP A 638 -53.15 6.13 37.79
CA ASP A 638 -53.26 6.36 39.23
C ASP A 638 -51.91 6.86 39.76
N LEU A 639 -51.90 8.06 40.33
CA LEU A 639 -50.67 8.69 40.84
C LEU A 639 -50.42 8.33 42.31
N TYR A 640 -51.26 7.47 42.90
CA TYR A 640 -51.07 6.99 44.26
C TYR A 640 -49.74 6.25 44.43
N GLY A 641 -49.08 6.51 45.56
CA GLY A 641 -48.00 5.69 46.09
C GLY A 641 -47.91 5.87 47.60
N SER A 642 -47.50 4.85 48.34
CA SER A 642 -47.45 4.91 49.82
C SER A 642 -46.47 5.95 50.39
N THR A 643 -45.63 6.56 49.54
CA THR A 643 -44.65 7.59 49.87
C THR A 643 -44.57 8.61 48.74
N HIS A 644 -44.28 9.87 49.05
CA HIS A 644 -44.03 10.88 48.02
C HIS A 644 -42.77 10.56 47.19
N ARG A 645 -42.90 10.62 45.86
CA ARG A 645 -41.78 10.58 44.90
C ARG A 645 -42.02 11.62 43.83
N HIS A 646 -40.96 12.30 43.41
CA HIS A 646 -40.99 13.38 42.43
C HIS A 646 -40.41 12.92 41.09
N ARG A 647 -40.71 13.65 40.00
CA ARG A 647 -40.14 13.41 38.66
C ARG A 647 -40.35 11.99 38.14
N MET A 648 -41.48 11.38 38.48
CA MET A 648 -41.81 10.02 38.07
C MET A 648 -42.44 10.04 36.68
N THR A 649 -41.98 9.16 35.79
CA THR A 649 -42.68 8.86 34.55
C THR A 649 -43.92 8.03 34.87
N VAL A 650 -45.09 8.68 34.90
CA VAL A 650 -46.37 8.04 35.28
C VAL A 650 -47.14 7.51 34.06
N PHE A 651 -46.81 8.01 32.87
CA PHE A 651 -47.34 7.52 31.60
C PHE A 651 -46.32 7.71 30.48
N ALA A 652 -46.27 6.76 29.55
CA ALA A 652 -45.50 6.86 28.32
C ALA A 652 -46.22 6.14 27.17
N ALA A 653 -46.06 6.62 25.95
CA ALA A 653 -46.58 6.00 24.74
C ALA A 653 -45.63 6.18 23.54
N ASP A 654 -45.33 5.08 22.87
CA ASP A 654 -44.71 5.08 21.54
C ASP A 654 -45.78 5.31 20.46
N LEU A 655 -45.45 6.14 19.48
CA LEU A 655 -46.33 6.63 18.43
C LEU A 655 -45.61 6.56 17.06
N PRO A 656 -46.35 6.46 15.96
CA PRO A 656 -45.77 6.73 14.64
C PRO A 656 -45.15 8.14 14.62
N GLU A 657 -44.05 8.34 13.91
CA GLU A 657 -43.48 9.68 13.73
C GLU A 657 -44.50 10.60 13.05
N GLY A 658 -44.89 11.69 13.71
CA GLY A 658 -45.91 12.59 13.17
C GLY A 658 -46.41 13.63 14.16
N ALA A 659 -47.47 14.35 13.77
CA ALA A 659 -48.15 15.30 14.62
C ALA A 659 -49.20 14.60 15.50
N HIS A 660 -49.20 14.89 16.80
CA HIS A 660 -50.04 14.27 17.80
C HIS A 660 -50.55 15.27 18.84
N THR A 661 -51.59 14.88 19.58
CA THR A 661 -52.09 15.61 20.74
C THR A 661 -52.14 14.69 21.96
N MET A 662 -51.59 15.13 23.10
CA MET A 662 -51.82 14.51 24.41
C MET A 662 -52.74 15.39 25.25
N ARG A 663 -53.70 14.78 25.94
CA ARG A 663 -54.54 15.44 26.94
C ARG A 663 -54.62 14.60 28.22
N ILE A 664 -54.32 15.20 29.35
CA ILE A 664 -54.45 14.63 30.69
C ILE A 664 -55.68 15.26 31.34
N GLU A 665 -56.61 14.45 31.82
CA GLU A 665 -57.87 14.91 32.42
C GLU A 665 -58.00 14.35 33.83
N ALA A 666 -57.99 15.22 34.84
CA ALA A 666 -58.17 14.82 36.23
C ALA A 666 -59.59 14.28 36.41
N THR A 667 -59.71 13.14 37.09
CA THR A 667 -61.05 12.53 37.32
C THR A 667 -61.76 13.12 38.53
N GLY A 668 -61.02 13.80 39.43
CA GLY A 668 -61.51 14.18 40.76
C GLY A 668 -61.71 12.97 41.69
N ASP A 669 -61.34 11.77 41.24
CA ASP A 669 -61.48 10.49 41.95
C ASP A 669 -60.11 9.97 42.40
N LYS A 670 -60.11 9.04 43.35
CA LYS A 670 -58.92 8.40 43.93
C LYS A 670 -59.16 6.91 44.12
N ASN A 671 -58.11 6.13 44.37
CA ASN A 671 -58.29 4.75 44.83
C ASN A 671 -58.61 4.74 46.34
N GLY A 672 -58.98 3.58 46.87
CA GLY A 672 -59.37 3.43 48.28
C GLY A 672 -58.22 3.57 49.29
N GLU A 673 -56.97 3.48 48.85
CA GLU A 673 -55.77 3.60 49.69
C GLU A 673 -55.21 5.03 49.74
N SER A 674 -55.69 5.91 48.86
CA SER A 674 -55.25 7.29 48.78
C SER A 674 -56.00 8.19 49.75
N ASP A 675 -55.32 9.19 50.30
CA ASP A 675 -55.85 10.23 51.18
C ASP A 675 -56.49 11.39 50.40
N GLY A 676 -56.18 11.55 49.11
CA GLY A 676 -56.60 12.69 48.29
C GLY A 676 -56.72 12.38 46.79
N CYS A 677 -57.23 13.35 46.02
CA CYS A 677 -57.41 13.21 44.57
C CYS A 677 -56.49 14.12 43.76
N ARG A 678 -55.37 14.59 44.34
CA ARG A 678 -54.47 15.53 43.68
C ARG A 678 -53.78 14.89 42.47
N ILE A 679 -53.76 15.59 41.34
CA ILE A 679 -53.01 15.22 40.14
C ILE A 679 -51.90 16.24 39.92
N ASP A 680 -50.67 15.77 39.73
CA ASP A 680 -49.50 16.62 39.47
C ASP A 680 -49.10 16.54 37.99
N LEU A 681 -48.75 17.68 37.40
CA LEU A 681 -48.02 17.78 36.14
C LEU A 681 -46.72 18.52 36.39
N ASP A 682 -45.61 17.79 36.26
CA ASP A 682 -44.24 18.24 36.51
C ASP A 682 -43.51 18.46 35.16
N GLY A 683 -43.82 17.65 34.15
CA GLY A 683 -43.33 17.90 32.80
C GLY A 683 -43.87 16.94 31.75
N ILE A 684 -43.59 17.25 30.49
CA ILE A 684 -43.95 16.42 29.34
C ILE A 684 -42.71 16.16 28.49
N ALA A 685 -42.31 14.90 28.35
CA ALA A 685 -41.19 14.51 27.50
C ALA A 685 -41.68 14.09 26.12
N ILE A 686 -41.06 14.60 25.05
CA ILE A 686 -41.38 14.27 23.67
C ILE A 686 -40.10 13.82 22.97
N LYS A 687 -40.17 12.71 22.23
CA LYS A 687 -39.06 12.23 21.39
C LYS A 687 -39.23 12.74 19.96
N ASN A 688 -38.28 13.52 19.48
CA ASN A 688 -38.26 14.16 18.14
C ASN A 688 -36.90 14.02 17.41
#